data_AF-Q2FMS7-F1
#
_entry.id   AF-Q2FMS7-F1
#
_cell.length_a   1.000
_cell.length_b   1.000
_cell.length_c   1.000
_cell.angle_alpha   90.00
_cell.angle_beta   90.00
_cell.angle_gamma   90.00
#
_symmetry.space_group_name_H-M   'P 1'
#
loop_
_entity.id
_entity.type
_entity.pdbx_description
1 polymer ?
#
loop_
_entity_poly.entity_id
_entity_poly.type
_entity_poly.pdbx_seq_one_letter_code
_entity_poly.pdbx_strand_id
1 'polypeptide(L)'
;MENLNKKDFLIVLLLLLTLLYSQVSGDRIDNSLSVSGEKPAITFPSTAQAIEEEVHSALSQTDQEIASLLSLPACERNETNTILRLEEILTRLDNRLLKYQTLASLYPDRDLQNTAFMAAEKRDTYIRNLSSHDELYRSILDTKPESEYGRWLYDQEIRFFRCGGALRSEEEKTRLSSLYQELGSLQNQYMMHIREKHPLTENLNIFTKTAILRNSIASLLGYTTWTDLKADEQGWRINGTDISSMLDEITPLVKDLVKPVASDLLQRKRTRDPMAKEVFDYETDLLITSQQRNDSPNTRDFSLPLHVTISRTIALFSCLFGVRTELVADARGYAPDVLLFRVADEKTNDTKGWFYLDLEERPGKTKEWMTALIAGDGDGREDEGGLPAPVFIVSGILDHNTVRNGLEKEGYSLLFHELGHLYTRILASSDQTSSVPTIMPVELTEALSHLFEYLAFSPEILSILMAPESPLEPQNGDKIMQYSIMSDPYSPERRLNLGKDMAIGILDYRFTKSPDSISFGEAYAEIYTEITGIHSTDHGGYLLQSPHLTGDTAGMYWIYPVGQLYAMILFSKVRESGILNRSTWDAFIHQIILPADPQSRSEIRLTHFLHTDTPDFHDIINHNHQKTADTNWSYVPGCIGRILSG
;
A
#
# COMPACT_ATOMS: atom_id res chain seq x y z
N MET A 1 6.45 11.46 -35.40
CA MET A 1 7.02 12.61 -34.67
C MET A 1 6.30 13.87 -35.12
N GLU A 2 5.07 14.06 -34.66
CA GLU A 2 4.31 15.32 -34.72
C GLU A 2 3.05 15.06 -33.88
N ASN A 3 2.71 15.97 -32.97
CA ASN A 3 1.77 15.87 -31.84
C ASN A 3 2.30 15.24 -30.54
N LEU A 4 3.47 15.68 -30.08
CA LEU A 4 3.65 15.87 -28.62
C LEU A 4 2.89 17.16 -28.26
N ASN A 5 1.89 17.03 -27.42
CA ASN A 5 1.03 18.11 -26.97
C ASN A 5 1.90 19.14 -26.22
N LYS A 6 1.92 20.40 -26.70
CA LYS A 6 2.77 21.48 -26.15
C LYS A 6 2.56 21.77 -24.65
N LYS A 7 1.47 21.30 -24.06
CA LYS A 7 1.15 21.44 -22.63
C LYS A 7 1.89 20.43 -21.75
N ASP A 8 2.00 19.18 -22.20
CA ASP A 8 2.61 18.08 -21.44
C ASP A 8 4.14 18.28 -21.36
N PHE A 9 4.73 18.78 -22.45
CA PHE A 9 6.12 19.25 -22.47
C PHE A 9 6.36 20.43 -21.51
N LEU A 10 5.37 21.31 -21.30
CA LEU A 10 5.52 22.45 -20.40
C LEU A 10 5.49 22.03 -18.93
N ILE A 11 4.69 21.02 -18.56
CA ILE A 11 4.59 20.50 -17.20
C ILE A 11 5.86 19.70 -16.83
N VAL A 12 6.33 18.83 -17.72
CA VAL A 12 7.60 18.10 -17.55
C VAL A 12 8.78 19.08 -17.50
N LEU A 13 8.78 20.11 -18.36
CA LEU A 13 9.79 21.16 -18.34
C LEU A 13 9.72 22.02 -17.07
N LEU A 14 8.54 22.32 -16.53
CA LEU A 14 8.36 23.03 -15.26
C LEU A 14 8.88 22.17 -14.08
N LEU A 15 8.57 20.86 -14.06
CA LEU A 15 9.08 19.92 -13.05
C LEU A 15 10.61 19.86 -13.08
N LEU A 16 11.19 19.78 -14.28
CA LEU A 16 12.64 19.82 -14.48
C LEU A 16 13.23 21.17 -14.03
N LEU A 17 12.62 22.30 -14.40
CA LEU A 17 13.16 23.64 -14.11
C LEU A 17 13.13 24.00 -12.62
N THR A 18 12.11 23.59 -11.88
CA THR A 18 12.00 23.87 -10.43
C THR A 18 12.88 22.94 -9.58
N LEU A 19 12.99 21.66 -9.96
CA LEU A 19 13.94 20.73 -9.36
C LEU A 19 15.40 21.15 -9.63
N LEU A 20 15.69 21.76 -10.79
CA LEU A 20 16.98 22.38 -11.08
C LEU A 20 17.20 23.70 -10.30
N TYR A 21 16.17 24.53 -10.10
CA TYR A 21 16.30 25.81 -9.39
C TYR A 21 16.52 25.65 -7.89
N SER A 22 15.90 24.65 -7.26
CA SER A 22 16.14 24.30 -5.84
C SER A 22 17.57 23.83 -5.55
N GLN A 23 18.39 23.55 -6.58
CA GLN A 23 19.82 23.25 -6.44
C GLN A 23 20.74 24.48 -6.51
N VAL A 24 20.25 25.69 -6.82
CA VAL A 24 21.13 26.84 -7.16
C VAL A 24 21.46 27.77 -5.98
N SER A 25 20.94 27.53 -4.77
CA SER A 25 21.18 28.44 -3.63
C SER A 25 22.10 27.83 -2.57
N GLY A 26 23.41 27.88 -2.81
CA GLY A 26 24.41 27.95 -1.73
C GLY A 26 25.41 26.81 -1.59
N ASP A 27 26.14 26.46 -2.66
CA ASP A 27 27.61 26.46 -2.70
C ASP A 27 28.06 26.03 -4.10
N ARG A 28 29.16 26.60 -4.61
CA ARG A 28 29.74 26.22 -5.90
C ARG A 28 30.18 24.76 -5.85
N ILE A 29 29.36 23.87 -6.41
CA ILE A 29 29.74 22.50 -6.73
C ILE A 29 29.87 22.40 -8.24
N ASP A 30 31.01 21.86 -8.66
CA ASP A 30 31.39 21.62 -10.05
C ASP A 30 30.24 21.04 -10.88
N ASN A 31 30.11 21.53 -12.11
CA ASN A 31 29.15 21.10 -13.12
C ASN A 31 29.50 19.72 -13.73
N SER A 32 30.01 18.82 -12.87
CA SER A 32 30.38 17.44 -13.17
C SER A 32 29.86 16.52 -12.08
N LEU A 33 28.56 16.58 -11.78
CA LEU A 33 27.89 15.50 -11.06
C LEU A 33 27.46 14.47 -12.10
N SER A 34 28.39 13.56 -12.41
CA SER A 34 28.02 12.21 -12.82
C SER A 34 27.02 11.71 -11.78
N VAL A 35 25.79 11.43 -12.19
CA VAL A 35 24.84 10.62 -11.43
C VAL A 35 25.47 9.23 -11.32
N SER A 36 26.35 9.04 -10.33
CA SER A 36 26.92 7.75 -10.00
C SER A 36 25.87 7.01 -9.16
N GLY A 37 24.93 6.44 -9.87
CA GLY A 37 23.94 5.49 -9.39
C GLY A 37 23.35 4.91 -10.67
N GLU A 38 23.83 3.74 -11.08
CA GLU A 38 23.34 3.08 -12.29
C GLU A 38 21.81 3.04 -12.23
N LYS A 39 21.15 3.47 -13.33
CA LYS A 39 19.68 3.45 -13.45
C LYS A 39 19.20 2.02 -13.09
N PRO A 40 18.01 1.86 -12.49
CA PRO A 40 17.50 0.53 -12.21
C PRO A 40 17.43 -0.24 -13.53
N ALA A 41 17.97 -1.45 -13.56
CA ALA A 41 18.09 -2.29 -14.76
C ALA A 41 16.72 -2.90 -15.16
N ILE A 42 15.67 -2.07 -15.22
CA ILE A 42 14.32 -2.46 -15.61
C ILE A 42 14.10 -2.14 -17.07
N THR A 43 13.76 -3.17 -17.83
CA THR A 43 13.33 -3.05 -19.22
C THR A 43 11.82 -3.11 -19.29
N PHE A 44 11.21 -2.19 -20.03
CA PHE A 44 9.78 -2.21 -20.39
C PHE A 44 9.64 -2.51 -21.89
N PRO A 45 9.38 -3.77 -22.28
CA PRO A 45 9.22 -4.10 -23.68
C PRO A 45 8.04 -3.35 -24.32
N SER A 46 8.25 -2.83 -25.53
CA SER A 46 7.27 -2.02 -26.26
C SER A 46 6.43 -2.84 -27.27
N THR A 47 6.63 -4.15 -27.34
CA THR A 47 5.88 -5.05 -28.24
C THR A 47 5.50 -6.34 -27.51
N ALA A 48 4.37 -6.93 -27.90
CA ALA A 48 3.91 -8.20 -27.34
C ALA A 48 4.94 -9.33 -27.54
N GLN A 49 5.57 -9.40 -28.72
CA GLN A 49 6.61 -10.38 -29.02
C GLN A 49 7.80 -10.25 -28.05
N ALA A 50 8.26 -9.03 -27.75
CA ALA A 50 9.37 -8.84 -26.83
C ALA A 50 9.01 -9.21 -25.38
N ILE A 51 7.75 -9.04 -24.96
CA ILE A 51 7.27 -9.55 -23.66
C ILE A 51 7.33 -11.08 -23.65
N GLU A 52 6.82 -11.73 -24.70
CA GLU A 52 6.82 -13.19 -24.80
C GLU A 52 8.23 -13.78 -24.83
N GLU A 53 9.15 -13.15 -25.55
CA GLU A 53 10.57 -13.51 -25.60
C GLU A 53 11.24 -13.36 -24.23
N GLU A 54 10.95 -12.26 -23.50
CA GLU A 54 11.48 -12.05 -22.14
C GLU A 54 10.97 -13.13 -21.17
N VAL A 55 9.66 -13.44 -21.20
CA VAL A 55 9.07 -14.51 -20.38
C VAL A 55 9.71 -15.85 -20.69
N HIS A 56 9.79 -16.23 -21.98
CA HIS A 56 10.39 -17.49 -22.38
C HIS A 56 11.85 -17.61 -21.93
N SER A 57 12.64 -16.54 -22.14
CA SER A 57 14.03 -16.48 -21.73
C SER A 57 14.19 -16.57 -20.20
N ALA A 58 13.38 -15.84 -19.43
CA ALA A 58 13.44 -15.84 -17.97
C ALA A 58 13.11 -17.21 -17.38
N LEU A 59 12.02 -17.83 -17.84
CA LEU A 59 11.62 -19.16 -17.37
C LEU A 59 12.64 -20.23 -17.78
N SER A 60 13.11 -20.21 -19.03
CA SER A 60 14.12 -21.18 -19.49
C SER A 60 15.44 -21.06 -18.74
N GLN A 61 15.86 -19.84 -18.40
CA GLN A 61 17.05 -19.62 -17.59
C GLN A 61 16.84 -20.15 -16.16
N THR A 62 15.70 -19.82 -15.56
CA THR A 62 15.33 -20.29 -14.21
C THR A 62 15.35 -21.82 -14.14
N ASP A 63 14.78 -22.50 -15.14
CA ASP A 63 14.79 -23.97 -15.22
C ASP A 63 16.22 -24.56 -15.26
N GLN A 64 17.13 -23.93 -16.02
CA GLN A 64 18.54 -24.36 -16.08
C GLN A 64 19.23 -24.21 -14.72
N GLU A 65 18.96 -23.10 -14.02
CA GLU A 65 19.57 -22.82 -12.73
C GLU A 65 19.03 -23.72 -11.62
N ILE A 66 17.71 -23.99 -11.61
CA ILE A 66 17.09 -24.97 -10.71
C ILE A 66 17.64 -26.38 -11.00
N ALA A 67 17.77 -26.78 -12.27
CA ALA A 67 18.36 -28.06 -12.62
C ALA A 67 19.82 -28.18 -12.15
N SER A 68 20.59 -27.09 -12.25
CA SER A 68 21.95 -27.04 -11.71
C SER A 68 21.98 -27.21 -10.18
N LEU A 69 21.08 -26.53 -9.46
CA LEU A 69 20.96 -26.68 -8.00
C LEU A 69 20.60 -28.13 -7.62
N LEU A 70 19.63 -28.73 -8.29
CA LEU A 70 19.21 -30.11 -8.05
C LEU A 70 20.31 -31.14 -8.36
N SER A 71 21.21 -30.83 -9.30
CA SER A 71 22.34 -31.70 -9.66
C SER A 71 23.43 -31.79 -8.59
N LEU A 72 23.44 -30.88 -7.60
CA LEU A 72 24.42 -30.88 -6.52
C LEU A 72 24.30 -32.16 -5.67
N PRO A 73 25.40 -32.92 -5.46
CA PRO A 73 25.42 -34.05 -4.54
C PRO A 73 25.02 -33.63 -3.13
N ALA A 74 24.24 -34.46 -2.43
CA ALA A 74 23.74 -34.14 -1.08
C ALA A 74 24.87 -33.78 -0.08
N CYS A 75 26.06 -34.36 -0.22
CA CYS A 75 27.21 -34.06 0.63
C CYS A 75 27.90 -32.72 0.34
N GLU A 76 27.60 -32.08 -0.79
CA GLU A 76 28.19 -30.79 -1.20
C GLU A 76 27.23 -29.61 -0.96
N ARG A 77 25.96 -29.89 -0.67
CA ARG A 77 24.93 -28.88 -0.37
C ARG A 77 25.23 -28.15 0.92
N ASN A 78 25.13 -26.83 0.88
CA ASN A 78 25.35 -25.92 2.00
C ASN A 78 24.47 -24.67 1.84
N GLU A 79 24.50 -23.80 2.85
CA GLU A 79 23.74 -22.55 2.87
C GLU A 79 23.90 -21.74 1.58
N THR A 80 25.14 -21.53 1.11
CA THR A 80 25.43 -20.68 -0.05
C THR A 80 24.94 -21.29 -1.37
N ASN A 81 25.26 -22.56 -1.63
CA ASN A 81 24.97 -23.16 -2.94
C ASN A 81 23.56 -23.79 -3.06
N THR A 82 22.78 -23.82 -1.99
CA THR A 82 21.40 -24.32 -2.00
C THR A 82 20.38 -23.27 -1.55
N ILE A 83 20.50 -22.73 -0.33
CA ILE A 83 19.48 -21.86 0.26
C ILE A 83 19.55 -20.46 -0.36
N LEU A 84 20.70 -19.79 -0.26
CA LEU A 84 20.89 -18.47 -0.88
C LEU A 84 20.78 -18.58 -2.41
N ARG A 85 21.23 -19.70 -2.97
CA ARG A 85 21.15 -19.93 -4.40
C ARG A 85 19.71 -19.96 -4.92
N LEU A 86 18.77 -20.55 -4.18
CA LEU A 86 17.37 -20.56 -4.56
C LEU A 86 16.78 -19.14 -4.54
N GLU A 87 17.05 -18.39 -3.48
CA GLU A 87 16.64 -16.97 -3.36
C GLU A 87 17.19 -16.12 -4.51
N GLU A 88 18.46 -16.27 -4.88
CA GLU A 88 19.06 -15.57 -6.04
C GLU A 88 18.39 -15.92 -7.37
N ILE A 89 17.95 -17.16 -7.53
CA ILE A 89 17.24 -17.62 -8.73
C ILE A 89 15.86 -16.97 -8.79
N LEU A 90 15.10 -17.01 -7.69
CA LEU A 90 13.77 -16.41 -7.60
C LEU A 90 13.81 -14.90 -7.76
N THR A 91 14.76 -14.23 -7.10
CA THR A 91 14.99 -12.79 -7.21
C THR A 91 15.21 -12.37 -8.66
N ARG A 92 16.03 -13.10 -9.42
CA ARG A 92 16.29 -12.79 -10.83
C ARG A 92 15.08 -13.02 -11.73
N LEU A 93 14.29 -14.06 -11.44
CA LEU A 93 13.02 -14.26 -12.13
C LEU A 93 12.09 -13.06 -11.92
N ASP A 94 11.95 -12.61 -10.68
CA ASP A 94 11.05 -11.53 -10.30
C ASP A 94 11.53 -10.16 -10.77
N ASN A 95 12.83 -9.88 -10.71
CA ASN A 95 13.41 -8.66 -11.31
C ASN A 95 13.07 -8.51 -12.80
N ARG A 96 12.80 -9.62 -13.49
CA ARG A 96 12.38 -9.61 -14.90
C ARG A 96 10.87 -9.60 -15.06
N LEU A 97 10.14 -10.42 -14.30
CA LEU A 97 8.74 -10.72 -14.60
C LEU A 97 7.71 -10.11 -13.64
N LEU A 98 8.07 -9.74 -12.41
CA LEU A 98 7.12 -9.23 -11.40
C LEU A 98 6.37 -7.98 -11.90
N LYS A 99 7.09 -7.08 -12.58
CA LYS A 99 6.55 -5.87 -13.23
C LYS A 99 5.28 -6.12 -14.06
N TYR A 100 5.12 -7.30 -14.67
CA TYR A 100 3.98 -7.57 -15.54
C TYR A 100 2.64 -7.65 -14.82
N GLN A 101 2.63 -7.96 -13.51
CA GLN A 101 1.41 -7.91 -12.69
C GLN A 101 0.80 -6.50 -12.70
N THR A 102 1.63 -5.49 -12.48
CA THR A 102 1.21 -4.08 -12.50
C THR A 102 1.00 -3.58 -13.93
N LEU A 103 1.90 -3.92 -14.86
CA LEU A 103 1.83 -3.40 -16.24
C LEU A 103 0.61 -3.89 -17.03
N ALA A 104 -0.01 -4.99 -16.62
CA ALA A 104 -1.28 -5.48 -17.17
C ALA A 104 -2.41 -4.42 -17.12
N SER A 105 -2.36 -3.49 -16.17
CA SER A 105 -3.34 -2.40 -16.05
C SER A 105 -2.78 -1.01 -16.37
N LEU A 106 -1.48 -0.91 -16.70
CA LEU A 106 -0.79 0.37 -16.92
C LEU A 106 -0.21 0.53 -18.33
N TYR A 107 0.06 -0.52 -19.10
CA TYR A 107 0.54 -0.32 -20.48
C TYR A 107 -0.44 0.53 -21.31
N PRO A 108 0.05 1.34 -22.26
CA PRO A 108 -0.78 2.27 -23.03
C PRO A 108 -1.62 1.60 -24.12
N ASP A 109 -1.28 0.35 -24.48
CA ASP A 109 -1.93 -0.40 -25.55
C ASP A 109 -2.59 -1.68 -25.00
N ARG A 110 -3.76 -2.03 -25.54
CA ARG A 110 -4.56 -3.15 -25.04
C ARG A 110 -3.93 -4.50 -25.36
N ASP A 111 -3.24 -4.64 -26.47
CA ASP A 111 -2.53 -5.88 -26.79
C ASP A 111 -1.36 -6.06 -25.82
N LEU A 112 -0.61 -5.00 -25.52
CA LEU A 112 0.42 -5.02 -24.48
C LEU A 112 -0.13 -5.35 -23.10
N GLN A 113 -1.26 -4.77 -22.71
CA GLN A 113 -1.93 -5.09 -21.44
C GLN A 113 -2.32 -6.56 -21.36
N ASN A 114 -2.94 -7.10 -22.41
CA ASN A 114 -3.32 -8.52 -22.48
C ASN A 114 -2.07 -9.43 -22.43
N THR A 115 -1.01 -9.10 -23.16
CA THR A 115 0.23 -9.88 -23.14
C THR A 115 0.93 -9.79 -21.78
N ALA A 116 0.94 -8.64 -21.12
CA ALA A 116 1.46 -8.48 -19.77
C ALA A 116 0.64 -9.28 -18.75
N PHE A 117 -0.69 -9.29 -18.86
CA PHE A 117 -1.56 -10.15 -18.04
C PHE A 117 -1.18 -11.62 -18.22
N MET A 118 -1.04 -12.09 -19.47
CA MET A 118 -0.62 -13.47 -19.75
C MET A 118 0.82 -13.77 -19.27
N ALA A 119 1.70 -12.77 -19.25
CA ALA A 119 3.06 -12.90 -18.70
C ALA A 119 3.02 -13.08 -17.18
N ALA A 120 2.21 -12.29 -16.47
CA ALA A 120 1.97 -12.44 -15.03
C ALA A 120 1.40 -13.83 -14.71
N GLU A 121 0.37 -14.28 -15.42
CA GLU A 121 -0.23 -15.60 -15.24
C GLU A 121 0.78 -16.75 -15.44
N LYS A 122 1.68 -16.62 -16.43
CA LYS A 122 2.75 -17.60 -16.67
C LYS A 122 3.76 -17.63 -15.51
N ARG A 123 4.18 -16.46 -15.02
CA ARG A 123 5.05 -16.35 -13.83
C ARG A 123 4.39 -16.99 -12.62
N ASP A 124 3.15 -16.60 -12.30
CA ASP A 124 2.47 -17.07 -11.10
C ASP A 124 2.20 -18.58 -11.15
N THR A 125 1.91 -19.12 -12.34
CA THR A 125 1.83 -20.57 -12.54
C THR A 125 3.18 -21.26 -12.32
N TYR A 126 4.27 -20.66 -12.81
CA TYR A 126 5.61 -21.20 -12.60
C TYR A 126 5.98 -21.24 -11.11
N ILE A 127 5.78 -20.13 -10.39
CA ILE A 127 6.05 -20.03 -8.94
C ILE A 127 5.20 -21.06 -8.17
N ARG A 128 3.92 -21.22 -8.49
CA ARG A 128 3.08 -22.26 -7.87
C ARG A 128 3.63 -23.67 -8.09
N ASN A 129 4.00 -24.00 -9.33
CA ASN A 129 4.57 -25.32 -9.63
C ASN A 129 5.88 -25.55 -8.85
N LEU A 130 6.75 -24.55 -8.81
CA LEU A 130 8.01 -24.60 -8.08
C LEU A 130 7.79 -24.78 -6.57
N SER A 131 6.85 -24.05 -5.96
CA SER A 131 6.49 -24.17 -4.55
C SER A 131 5.97 -25.56 -4.16
N SER A 132 5.50 -26.35 -5.12
CA SER A 132 5.04 -27.73 -4.91
C SER A 132 6.10 -28.80 -5.21
N HIS A 133 7.34 -28.38 -5.55
CA HIS A 133 8.38 -29.25 -6.09
C HIS A 133 9.13 -30.03 -4.99
N ASP A 134 8.89 -31.34 -4.93
CA ASP A 134 9.37 -32.17 -3.80
C ASP A 134 10.88 -32.30 -3.71
N GLU A 135 11.58 -32.52 -4.83
CA GLU A 135 13.03 -32.73 -4.80
C GLU A 135 13.79 -31.45 -4.43
N LEU A 136 13.32 -30.30 -4.90
CA LEU A 136 13.85 -29.00 -4.53
C LEU A 136 13.61 -28.75 -3.03
N TYR A 137 12.39 -28.99 -2.56
CA TYR A 137 12.09 -28.86 -1.13
C TYR A 137 12.94 -29.79 -0.26
N ARG A 138 13.13 -31.06 -0.64
CA ARG A 138 14.05 -31.97 0.07
C ARG A 138 15.48 -31.46 0.06
N SER A 139 15.92 -30.84 -1.04
CA SER A 139 17.26 -30.25 -1.12
C SER A 139 17.45 -29.12 -0.11
N ILE A 140 16.41 -28.31 0.13
CA ILE A 140 16.41 -27.31 1.20
C ILE A 140 16.41 -27.99 2.57
N LEU A 141 15.50 -28.93 2.85
CA LEU A 141 15.40 -29.65 4.13
C LEU A 141 16.70 -30.35 4.55
N ASP A 142 17.42 -30.92 3.59
CA ASP A 142 18.69 -31.62 3.82
C ASP A 142 19.88 -30.66 4.02
N THR A 143 19.70 -29.38 3.73
CA THR A 143 20.75 -28.35 3.85
C THR A 143 20.71 -27.71 5.23
N LYS A 144 21.85 -27.65 5.91
CA LYS A 144 21.97 -27.00 7.21
C LYS A 144 22.31 -25.50 7.06
N PRO A 145 21.45 -24.57 7.51
CA PRO A 145 21.82 -23.16 7.59
C PRO A 145 22.81 -22.90 8.74
N GLU A 146 23.77 -22.01 8.50
CA GLU A 146 24.88 -21.66 9.40
C GLU A 146 24.78 -20.22 9.91
N SER A 147 24.46 -19.26 9.04
CA SER A 147 24.36 -17.85 9.43
C SER A 147 22.99 -17.52 10.02
N GLU A 148 22.89 -16.36 10.68
CA GLU A 148 21.60 -15.85 11.15
C GLU A 148 20.64 -15.60 9.99
N TYR A 149 21.15 -14.94 8.94
CA TYR A 149 20.44 -14.73 7.69
C TYR A 149 19.96 -16.04 7.06
N GLY A 150 20.85 -17.02 6.90
CA GLY A 150 20.52 -18.30 6.28
C GLY A 150 19.50 -19.11 7.07
N ARG A 151 19.45 -18.99 8.40
CA ARG A 151 18.37 -19.58 9.22
C ARG A 151 17.03 -18.91 8.97
N TRP A 152 17.02 -17.58 8.92
CA TRP A 152 15.79 -16.85 8.60
C TRP A 152 15.29 -17.18 7.19
N LEU A 153 16.19 -17.18 6.19
CA LEU A 153 15.85 -17.50 4.81
C LEU A 153 15.40 -18.95 4.68
N TYR A 154 16.05 -19.89 5.38
CA TYR A 154 15.59 -21.27 5.46
C TYR A 154 14.14 -21.34 5.95
N ASP A 155 13.77 -20.62 7.01
CA ASP A 155 12.38 -20.60 7.50
C ASP A 155 11.39 -20.01 6.47
N GLN A 156 11.82 -19.05 5.65
CA GLN A 156 11.02 -18.53 4.51
C GLN A 156 10.86 -19.58 3.41
N GLU A 157 11.93 -20.30 3.05
CA GLU A 157 11.88 -21.35 2.04
C GLU A 157 11.02 -22.53 2.47
N ILE A 158 11.16 -22.98 3.73
CA ILE A 158 10.29 -24.02 4.31
C ILE A 158 8.83 -23.61 4.20
N ARG A 159 8.54 -22.34 4.47
CA ARG A 159 7.20 -21.80 4.34
C ARG A 159 6.72 -21.80 2.90
N PHE A 160 7.52 -21.28 1.96
CA PHE A 160 7.23 -21.26 0.53
C PHE A 160 6.80 -22.64 0.03
N PHE A 161 7.57 -23.69 0.33
CA PHE A 161 7.24 -25.05 -0.09
C PHE A 161 6.04 -25.66 0.65
N ARG A 162 5.89 -25.39 1.94
CA ARG A 162 4.77 -25.89 2.73
C ARG A 162 3.43 -25.31 2.25
N CYS A 163 3.38 -24.00 2.01
CA CYS A 163 2.20 -23.31 1.47
C CYS A 163 1.92 -23.75 0.01
N GLY A 164 2.97 -24.11 -0.74
CA GLY A 164 2.87 -24.68 -2.08
C GLY A 164 2.40 -26.14 -2.15
N GLY A 165 2.31 -26.84 -1.01
CA GLY A 165 1.88 -28.23 -0.96
C GLY A 165 2.96 -29.25 -1.37
N ALA A 166 4.24 -28.89 -1.24
CA ALA A 166 5.31 -29.87 -1.41
C ALA A 166 5.21 -31.01 -0.37
N LEU A 167 5.64 -32.21 -0.77
CA LEU A 167 5.54 -33.51 -0.09
C LEU A 167 4.12 -34.03 0.16
N ARG A 168 3.09 -33.35 -0.36
CA ARG A 168 1.73 -33.90 -0.41
C ARG A 168 1.63 -35.01 -1.45
N SER A 169 0.59 -35.84 -1.35
CA SER A 169 0.34 -36.89 -2.34
C SER A 169 0.01 -36.28 -3.72
N GLU A 170 0.28 -37.03 -4.78
CA GLU A 170 0.00 -36.57 -6.16
C GLU A 170 -1.49 -36.27 -6.38
N GLU A 171 -2.37 -37.00 -5.69
CA GLU A 171 -3.81 -36.74 -5.69
C GLU A 171 -4.13 -35.38 -5.05
N GLU A 172 -3.55 -35.08 -3.89
CA GLU A 172 -3.72 -33.78 -3.21
C GLU A 172 -3.15 -32.64 -4.04
N LYS A 173 -1.98 -32.81 -4.67
CA LYS A 173 -1.37 -31.80 -5.56
C LYS A 173 -2.22 -31.52 -6.79
N THR A 174 -2.70 -32.58 -7.45
CA THR A 174 -3.63 -32.46 -8.58
C THR A 174 -4.90 -31.73 -8.14
N ARG A 175 -5.42 -32.06 -6.94
CA ARG A 175 -6.59 -31.41 -6.37
C ARG A 175 -6.33 -29.93 -6.07
N LEU A 176 -5.20 -29.58 -5.46
CA LEU A 176 -4.81 -28.19 -5.20
C LEU A 176 -4.72 -27.38 -6.50
N SER A 177 -4.04 -27.91 -7.52
CA SER A 177 -3.93 -27.26 -8.83
C SER A 177 -5.30 -26.99 -9.44
N SER A 178 -6.21 -27.98 -9.38
CA SER A 178 -7.58 -27.82 -9.89
C SER A 178 -8.37 -26.76 -9.11
N LEU A 179 -8.22 -26.70 -7.78
CA LEU A 179 -8.91 -25.72 -6.94
C LEU A 179 -8.41 -24.30 -7.21
N TYR A 180 -7.09 -24.09 -7.34
CA TYR A 180 -6.52 -22.79 -7.67
C TYR A 180 -6.92 -22.32 -9.08
N GLN A 181 -6.95 -23.23 -10.06
CA GLN A 181 -7.41 -22.90 -11.41
C GLN A 181 -8.90 -22.49 -11.42
N GLU A 182 -9.74 -23.19 -10.67
CA GLU A 182 -11.17 -22.83 -10.52
C GLU A 182 -11.33 -21.49 -9.81
N LEU A 183 -10.56 -21.25 -8.74
CA LEU A 183 -10.54 -19.98 -8.02
C LEU A 183 -10.17 -18.82 -8.96
N GLY A 184 -9.05 -18.93 -9.69
CA GLY A 184 -8.62 -17.90 -10.65
C GLY A 184 -9.64 -17.64 -11.76
N SER A 185 -10.28 -18.70 -12.28
CA SER A 185 -11.37 -18.57 -13.27
C SER A 185 -12.56 -17.77 -12.71
N LEU A 186 -12.99 -18.08 -11.49
CA LEU A 186 -14.09 -17.36 -10.83
C LEU A 186 -13.71 -15.91 -10.50
N GLN A 187 -12.47 -15.64 -10.09
CA GLN A 187 -11.97 -14.28 -9.85
C GLN A 187 -11.99 -13.44 -11.14
N ASN A 188 -11.50 -14.01 -12.24
CA ASN A 188 -11.54 -13.36 -13.56
C ASN A 188 -12.98 -13.11 -14.02
N GLN A 189 -13.88 -14.10 -13.83
CA GLN A 189 -15.29 -13.95 -14.11
C GLN A 189 -15.91 -12.82 -13.28
N TYR A 190 -15.58 -12.74 -11.99
CA TYR A 190 -16.07 -11.69 -11.10
C TYR A 190 -15.62 -10.29 -11.55
N MET A 191 -14.35 -10.13 -11.91
CA MET A 191 -13.83 -8.86 -12.43
C MET A 191 -14.51 -8.45 -13.75
N MET A 192 -14.79 -9.41 -14.62
CA MET A 192 -15.58 -9.17 -15.83
C MET A 192 -17.00 -8.73 -15.48
N HIS A 193 -17.66 -9.40 -14.53
CA HIS A 193 -19.00 -9.05 -14.09
C HIS A 193 -19.09 -7.64 -13.50
N ILE A 194 -18.08 -7.20 -12.73
CA ILE A 194 -17.99 -5.82 -12.23
C ILE A 194 -17.93 -4.85 -13.41
N ARG A 195 -17.01 -5.09 -14.36
CA ARG A 195 -16.80 -4.22 -15.54
C ARG A 195 -18.05 -4.11 -16.41
N GLU A 196 -18.75 -5.22 -16.60
CA GLU A 196 -19.94 -5.34 -17.45
C GLU A 196 -21.25 -5.07 -16.70
N LYS A 197 -21.18 -4.76 -15.39
CA LYS A 197 -22.32 -4.43 -14.52
C LYS A 197 -23.40 -5.52 -14.48
N HIS A 198 -22.95 -6.77 -14.29
CA HIS A 198 -23.85 -7.91 -14.13
C HIS A 198 -24.75 -7.80 -12.89
N PRO A 199 -25.86 -8.58 -12.84
CA PRO A 199 -26.72 -8.64 -11.66
C PRO A 199 -25.98 -9.06 -10.39
N LEU A 200 -26.25 -8.39 -9.26
CA LEU A 200 -25.59 -8.66 -7.97
C LEU A 200 -25.76 -10.11 -7.50
N THR A 201 -26.87 -10.76 -7.84
CA THR A 201 -27.12 -12.18 -7.51
C THR A 201 -26.12 -13.12 -8.18
N GLU A 202 -25.62 -12.79 -9.37
CA GLU A 202 -24.58 -13.56 -10.04
C GLU A 202 -23.24 -13.37 -9.34
N ASN A 203 -22.93 -12.14 -8.96
CA ASN A 203 -21.70 -11.80 -8.23
C ASN A 203 -21.68 -12.45 -6.85
N LEU A 204 -22.81 -12.47 -6.14
CA LEU A 204 -22.94 -13.17 -4.85
C LEU A 204 -22.64 -14.66 -4.99
N ASN A 205 -23.16 -15.32 -6.03
CA ASN A 205 -22.90 -16.73 -6.28
C ASN A 205 -21.41 -17.01 -6.52
N ILE A 206 -20.75 -16.15 -7.31
CA ILE A 206 -19.31 -16.26 -7.54
C ILE A 206 -18.54 -16.05 -6.24
N PHE A 207 -18.86 -15.00 -5.47
CA PHE A 207 -18.23 -14.72 -4.18
C PHE A 207 -18.35 -15.92 -3.23
N THR A 208 -19.55 -16.46 -3.01
CA THR A 208 -19.76 -17.63 -2.14
C THR A 208 -18.93 -18.82 -2.60
N LYS A 209 -18.90 -19.13 -3.91
CA LYS A 209 -18.06 -20.21 -4.45
C LYS A 209 -16.57 -19.97 -4.20
N THR A 210 -16.08 -18.75 -4.42
CA THR A 210 -14.67 -18.43 -4.14
C THR A 210 -14.32 -18.61 -2.66
N ALA A 211 -15.19 -18.20 -1.74
CA ALA A 211 -14.97 -18.38 -0.31
C ALA A 211 -14.93 -19.87 0.10
N ILE A 212 -15.79 -20.73 -0.48
CA ILE A 212 -15.77 -22.18 -0.26
C ILE A 212 -14.48 -22.81 -0.80
N LEU A 213 -14.06 -22.44 -2.02
CA LEU A 213 -12.83 -22.95 -2.63
C LEU A 213 -11.60 -22.57 -1.81
N ARG A 214 -11.53 -21.33 -1.34
CA ARG A 214 -10.48 -20.84 -0.44
C ARG A 214 -10.37 -21.68 0.84
N ASN A 215 -11.48 -21.98 1.49
CA ASN A 215 -11.48 -22.84 2.67
C ASN A 215 -11.10 -24.29 2.35
N SER A 216 -11.48 -24.79 1.17
CA SER A 216 -11.07 -26.11 0.69
C SER A 216 -9.56 -26.18 0.47
N ILE A 217 -8.98 -25.15 -0.14
CA ILE A 217 -7.52 -25.02 -0.34
C ILE A 217 -6.80 -24.96 0.99
N ALA A 218 -7.22 -24.07 1.90
CA ALA A 218 -6.64 -23.94 3.23
C ALA A 218 -6.65 -25.27 3.99
N SER A 219 -7.80 -25.96 4.02
CA SER A 219 -7.95 -27.25 4.69
C SER A 219 -7.02 -28.31 4.10
N LEU A 220 -6.90 -28.37 2.77
CA LEU A 220 -6.04 -29.33 2.07
C LEU A 220 -4.55 -29.09 2.36
N LEU A 221 -4.16 -27.83 2.56
CA LEU A 221 -2.80 -27.45 2.98
C LEU A 221 -2.57 -27.58 4.49
N GLY A 222 -3.61 -27.84 5.29
CA GLY A 222 -3.53 -28.06 6.74
C GLY A 222 -3.80 -26.82 7.59
N TYR A 223 -4.37 -25.76 7.01
CA TYR A 223 -4.76 -24.53 7.69
C TYR A 223 -6.24 -24.56 8.10
N THR A 224 -6.57 -23.86 9.18
CA THR A 224 -7.95 -23.81 9.70
C THR A 224 -8.84 -22.92 8.84
N THR A 225 -8.32 -21.77 8.42
CA THR A 225 -9.04 -20.82 7.56
C THR A 225 -8.16 -20.32 6.42
N TRP A 226 -8.78 -19.73 5.40
CA TRP A 226 -8.06 -19.01 4.35
C TRP A 226 -7.18 -17.87 4.90
N THR A 227 -7.65 -17.17 5.94
CA THR A 227 -6.88 -16.12 6.61
C THR A 227 -5.61 -16.68 7.25
N ASP A 228 -5.65 -17.88 7.85
CA ASP A 228 -4.44 -18.52 8.41
C ASP A 228 -3.42 -18.85 7.33
N LEU A 229 -3.89 -19.38 6.19
CA LEU A 229 -3.02 -19.66 5.04
C LEU A 229 -2.37 -18.35 4.54
N LYS A 230 -3.15 -17.28 4.37
CA LYS A 230 -2.65 -15.99 3.90
C LYS A 230 -1.66 -15.35 4.86
N ALA A 231 -1.96 -15.37 6.16
CA ALA A 231 -1.05 -14.87 7.16
C ALA A 231 0.29 -15.63 7.15
N ASP A 232 0.23 -16.96 7.01
CA ASP A 232 1.44 -17.76 6.90
C ASP A 232 2.18 -17.41 5.60
N GLU A 233 1.56 -17.51 4.42
CA GLU A 233 2.15 -17.17 3.10
C GLU A 233 2.91 -15.84 3.10
N GLN A 234 2.37 -14.82 3.79
CA GLN A 234 2.97 -13.49 3.87
C GLN A 234 4.04 -13.33 4.97
N GLY A 235 4.37 -14.39 5.70
CA GLY A 235 5.37 -14.37 6.76
C GLY A 235 4.89 -13.69 8.05
N TRP A 236 3.58 -13.46 8.21
CA TRP A 236 3.06 -12.68 9.33
C TRP A 236 3.24 -13.41 10.66
N ARG A 237 3.55 -12.64 11.71
CA ARG A 237 3.70 -13.15 13.09
C ARG A 237 2.39 -13.18 13.87
N ILE A 238 1.27 -13.23 13.14
CA ILE A 238 -0.10 -13.33 13.64
C ILE A 238 -0.81 -14.43 12.85
N ASN A 239 -1.79 -15.07 13.49
CA ASN A 239 -2.67 -16.06 12.85
C ASN A 239 -4.14 -15.68 12.99
N GLY A 240 -5.04 -16.54 12.52
CA GLY A 240 -6.48 -16.32 12.60
C GLY A 240 -6.99 -16.11 14.03
N THR A 241 -6.40 -16.72 15.05
CA THR A 241 -6.79 -16.50 16.46
C THR A 241 -6.34 -15.14 16.97
N ASP A 242 -5.13 -14.70 16.63
CA ASP A 242 -4.66 -13.35 16.95
C ASP A 242 -5.58 -12.30 16.29
N ILE A 243 -5.91 -12.49 15.01
CA ILE A 243 -6.80 -11.60 14.24
C ILE A 243 -8.21 -11.57 14.86
N SER A 244 -8.77 -12.72 15.23
CA SER A 244 -10.08 -12.78 15.90
C SER A 244 -10.07 -12.00 17.21
N SER A 245 -9.02 -12.20 18.02
CA SER A 245 -8.89 -11.57 19.33
C SER A 245 -8.74 -10.06 19.19
N MET A 246 -7.94 -9.61 18.22
CA MET A 246 -7.80 -8.19 17.89
C MET A 246 -9.15 -7.60 17.45
N LEU A 247 -9.87 -8.24 16.53
CA LEU A 247 -11.20 -7.78 16.11
C LEU A 247 -12.19 -7.69 17.28
N ASP A 248 -12.18 -8.67 18.19
CA ASP A 248 -13.03 -8.67 19.39
C ASP A 248 -12.66 -7.51 20.34
N GLU A 249 -11.38 -7.18 20.46
CA GLU A 249 -10.87 -6.06 21.25
C GLU A 249 -11.24 -4.69 20.64
N ILE A 250 -11.03 -4.51 19.33
CA ILE A 250 -11.22 -3.21 18.67
C ILE A 250 -12.68 -2.90 18.28
N THR A 251 -13.55 -3.90 18.19
CA THR A 251 -14.96 -3.70 17.81
C THR A 251 -15.74 -2.80 18.78
N PRO A 252 -15.69 -2.99 20.12
CA PRO A 252 -16.29 -2.08 21.10
C PRO A 252 -15.77 -0.64 20.98
N LEU A 253 -14.46 -0.49 20.78
CA LEU A 253 -13.79 0.81 20.64
C LEU A 253 -14.30 1.58 19.42
N VAL A 254 -14.42 0.91 18.27
CA VAL A 254 -15.02 1.51 17.08
C VAL A 254 -16.49 1.86 17.32
N LYS A 255 -17.28 1.00 17.97
CA LYS A 255 -18.68 1.32 18.32
C LYS A 255 -18.80 2.61 19.12
N ASP A 256 -17.93 2.81 20.11
CA ASP A 256 -17.92 4.01 20.95
C ASP A 256 -17.54 5.28 20.16
N LEU A 257 -16.69 5.16 19.14
CA LEU A 257 -16.34 6.25 18.24
C LEU A 257 -17.46 6.58 17.24
N VAL A 258 -18.15 5.57 16.69
CA VAL A 258 -19.06 5.77 15.55
C VAL A 258 -20.50 6.07 15.97
N LYS A 259 -21.03 5.43 17.02
CA LYS A 259 -22.44 5.60 17.43
C LYS A 259 -22.84 7.04 17.79
N PRO A 260 -21.96 7.87 18.39
CA PRO A 260 -22.25 9.29 18.57
C PRO A 260 -22.52 10.01 17.25
N VAL A 261 -21.81 9.66 16.16
CA VAL A 261 -22.03 10.23 14.83
C VAL A 261 -23.44 9.92 14.34
N ALA A 262 -23.89 8.67 14.42
CA ALA A 262 -25.26 8.31 14.03
C ALA A 262 -26.33 9.05 14.85
N SER A 263 -26.09 9.25 16.15
CA SER A 263 -26.97 10.01 17.04
C SER A 263 -27.09 11.47 16.60
N ASP A 264 -25.97 12.11 16.25
CA ASP A 264 -25.94 13.48 15.73
C ASP A 264 -26.65 13.60 14.38
N LEU A 265 -26.43 12.63 13.46
CA LEU A 265 -27.11 12.60 12.17
C LEU A 265 -28.63 12.44 12.34
N LEU A 266 -29.08 11.61 13.28
CA LEU A 266 -30.50 11.46 13.59
C LEU A 266 -31.10 12.75 14.16
N GLN A 267 -30.41 13.43 15.06
CA GLN A 267 -30.86 14.72 15.60
C GLN A 267 -31.03 15.75 14.47
N ARG A 268 -30.12 15.76 13.50
CA ARG A 268 -30.22 16.65 12.33
C ARG A 268 -31.38 16.29 11.43
N LYS A 269 -31.56 15.00 11.12
CA LYS A 269 -32.72 14.53 10.36
C LYS A 269 -34.03 15.00 11.01
N ARG A 270 -34.10 14.95 12.35
CA ARG A 270 -35.25 15.44 13.13
C ARG A 270 -35.55 16.93 13.03
N THR A 271 -34.60 17.76 12.59
CA THR A 271 -34.88 19.19 12.32
C THR A 271 -35.79 19.41 11.12
N ARG A 272 -35.83 18.45 10.18
CA ARG A 272 -36.69 18.47 8.98
C ARG A 272 -37.83 17.46 9.06
N ASP A 273 -37.61 16.33 9.72
CA ASP A 273 -38.60 15.29 9.98
C ASP A 273 -38.61 14.91 11.47
N PRO A 274 -39.39 15.62 12.32
CA PRO A 274 -39.42 15.38 13.76
C PRO A 274 -39.78 13.94 14.19
N MET A 275 -40.41 13.16 13.31
CA MET A 275 -40.81 11.77 13.58
C MET A 275 -39.74 10.75 13.18
N ALA A 276 -38.63 11.18 12.57
CA ALA A 276 -37.53 10.29 12.20
C ALA A 276 -37.00 9.51 13.41
N LYS A 277 -36.89 8.20 13.25
CA LYS A 277 -36.36 7.27 14.26
C LYS A 277 -34.98 6.74 13.93
N GLU A 278 -34.64 6.74 12.65
CA GLU A 278 -33.49 6.03 12.09
C GLU A 278 -32.82 6.90 11.02
N VAL A 279 -31.53 6.65 10.82
CA VAL A 279 -30.74 7.17 9.69
C VAL A 279 -30.39 5.99 8.80
N PHE A 280 -30.57 6.16 7.50
CA PHE A 280 -30.19 5.19 6.49
C PHE A 280 -28.84 5.55 5.87
N ASP A 281 -28.10 4.55 5.44
CA ASP A 281 -26.79 4.68 4.79
C ASP A 281 -26.73 5.75 3.69
N TYR A 282 -27.70 5.77 2.77
CA TYR A 282 -27.76 6.75 1.67
C TYR A 282 -27.99 8.21 2.13
N GLU A 283 -28.42 8.43 3.37
CA GLU A 283 -28.63 9.78 3.92
C GLU A 283 -27.36 10.36 4.54
N THR A 284 -26.38 9.51 4.88
CA THR A 284 -25.23 9.87 5.72
C THR A 284 -24.39 10.99 5.10
N ASP A 285 -23.96 10.83 3.84
CA ASP A 285 -23.14 11.81 3.13
C ASP A 285 -23.85 13.17 3.02
N LEU A 286 -25.16 13.14 2.72
CA LEU A 286 -25.96 14.36 2.63
C LEU A 286 -26.05 15.09 3.97
N LEU A 287 -26.30 14.34 5.06
CA LEU A 287 -26.42 14.89 6.40
C LEU A 287 -25.08 15.41 6.93
N ILE A 288 -23.97 14.70 6.68
CA ILE A 288 -22.61 15.14 7.03
C ILE A 288 -22.25 16.39 6.24
N THR A 289 -22.39 16.36 4.92
CA THR A 289 -21.95 17.49 4.10
C THR A 289 -22.82 18.72 4.27
N SER A 290 -24.10 18.57 4.63
CA SER A 290 -24.96 19.71 4.98
C SER A 290 -24.46 20.47 6.20
N GLN A 291 -23.88 19.76 7.18
CA GLN A 291 -23.26 20.37 8.35
C GLN A 291 -21.94 21.05 7.97
N GLN A 292 -21.06 20.35 7.24
CA GLN A 292 -19.80 20.94 6.78
C GLN A 292 -20.03 22.21 5.97
N ARG A 293 -21.10 22.30 5.17
CA ARG A 293 -21.48 23.54 4.46
C ARG A 293 -21.81 24.70 5.40
N ASN A 294 -22.45 24.43 6.53
CA ASN A 294 -22.80 25.47 7.51
C ASN A 294 -21.58 25.87 8.35
N ASP A 295 -20.74 24.90 8.71
CA ASP A 295 -19.61 25.09 9.62
C ASP A 295 -18.36 25.57 8.88
N SER A 296 -18.18 25.22 7.60
CA SER A 296 -16.97 25.46 6.80
C SER A 296 -17.26 25.42 5.28
N PRO A 297 -17.93 26.45 4.72
CA PRO A 297 -18.46 26.43 3.35
C PRO A 297 -17.43 26.24 2.23
N ASN A 298 -16.15 26.53 2.48
CA ASN A 298 -15.12 26.60 1.44
C ASN A 298 -14.27 25.33 1.27
N THR A 299 -14.45 24.26 2.07
CA THR A 299 -13.64 23.03 1.94
C THR A 299 -13.90 22.26 0.65
N ARG A 300 -15.08 22.43 0.04
CA ARG A 300 -15.43 21.87 -1.27
C ARG A 300 -14.63 22.48 -2.43
N ASP A 301 -14.08 23.68 -2.24
CA ASP A 301 -13.30 24.39 -3.24
C ASP A 301 -11.80 24.07 -3.15
N PHE A 302 -11.41 23.10 -2.32
CA PHE A 302 -10.02 22.68 -2.17
C PHE A 302 -9.46 22.19 -3.51
N SER A 303 -8.39 22.85 -3.95
CA SER A 303 -7.59 22.45 -5.11
C SER A 303 -6.23 23.11 -4.99
N LEU A 304 -5.15 22.34 -5.17
CA LEU A 304 -3.77 22.85 -5.16
C LEU A 304 -3.11 22.70 -6.54
N PRO A 305 -2.21 23.61 -6.95
CA PRO A 305 -1.52 23.50 -8.24
C PRO A 305 -0.68 22.23 -8.32
N LEU A 306 -1.02 21.35 -9.26
CA LEU A 306 -0.48 19.99 -9.35
C LEU A 306 1.05 19.90 -9.22
N HIS A 307 1.75 20.66 -10.06
CA HIS A 307 3.21 20.68 -10.14
C HIS A 307 3.85 21.04 -8.79
N VAL A 308 3.37 22.13 -8.18
CA VAL A 308 3.87 22.65 -6.91
C VAL A 308 3.57 21.66 -5.80
N THR A 309 2.38 21.04 -5.83
CA THR A 309 1.99 20.01 -4.87
C THR A 309 2.90 18.79 -4.95
N ILE A 310 3.12 18.18 -6.12
CA ILE A 310 3.97 16.99 -6.25
C ILE A 310 5.40 17.29 -5.79
N SER A 311 6.01 18.35 -6.31
CA SER A 311 7.40 18.72 -5.98
C SER A 311 7.59 18.98 -4.48
N ARG A 312 6.71 19.78 -3.87
CA ARG A 312 6.79 20.08 -2.43
C ARG A 312 6.45 18.88 -1.56
N THR A 313 5.53 18.00 -1.97
CA THR A 313 5.23 16.77 -1.24
C THR A 313 6.43 15.82 -1.26
N ILE A 314 7.07 15.58 -2.41
CA ILE A 314 8.28 14.76 -2.51
C ILE A 314 9.41 15.34 -1.63
N ALA A 315 9.60 16.66 -1.67
CA ALA A 315 10.62 17.32 -0.86
C ALA A 315 10.29 17.26 0.65
N LEU A 316 9.01 17.36 1.02
CA LEU A 316 8.55 17.17 2.39
C LEU A 316 8.88 15.75 2.89
N PHE A 317 8.44 14.72 2.17
CA PHE A 317 8.74 13.32 2.52
C PHE A 317 10.25 13.08 2.63
N SER A 318 11.03 13.58 1.68
CA SER A 318 12.51 13.54 1.71
C SER A 318 13.07 14.12 3.00
N CYS A 319 12.59 15.30 3.39
CA CYS A 319 13.02 16.01 4.60
C CYS A 319 12.59 15.30 5.90
N LEU A 320 11.36 14.78 5.96
CA LEU A 320 10.87 14.03 7.13
C LEU A 320 11.65 12.73 7.33
N PHE A 321 11.98 12.04 6.24
CA PHE A 321 12.66 10.75 6.28
C PHE A 321 14.19 10.80 6.23
N GLY A 322 14.79 11.97 6.02
CA GLY A 322 16.26 12.10 5.92
C GLY A 322 16.84 11.42 4.68
N VAL A 323 16.10 11.47 3.58
CA VAL A 323 16.51 10.97 2.26
C VAL A 323 16.53 12.11 1.26
N ARG A 324 17.19 11.89 0.12
CA ARG A 324 17.09 12.74 -1.07
C ARG A 324 16.29 12.00 -2.12
N THR A 325 15.33 12.70 -2.74
CA THR A 325 14.59 12.18 -3.89
C THR A 325 14.89 13.02 -5.12
N GLU A 326 15.44 12.38 -6.15
CA GLU A 326 16.02 13.04 -7.32
C GLU A 326 15.32 12.53 -8.58
N LEU A 327 14.82 13.44 -9.42
CA LEU A 327 14.28 13.09 -10.72
C LEU A 327 15.41 12.61 -11.65
N VAL A 328 15.22 11.46 -12.27
CA VAL A 328 16.16 10.88 -13.22
C VAL A 328 15.82 11.38 -14.62
N ALA A 329 16.66 12.28 -15.14
CA ALA A 329 16.51 12.77 -16.51
C ALA A 329 16.64 11.65 -17.55
N ASP A 330 15.87 11.78 -18.64
CA ASP A 330 15.87 10.87 -19.80
C ASP A 330 15.68 9.40 -19.41
N ALA A 331 14.88 9.13 -18.38
CA ALA A 331 14.46 7.78 -18.03
C ALA A 331 13.44 7.26 -19.05
N ARG A 332 13.54 5.97 -19.39
CA ARG A 332 12.55 5.30 -20.26
C ARG A 332 11.55 4.58 -19.38
N GLY A 333 10.31 5.07 -19.35
CA GLY A 333 9.18 4.36 -18.75
C GLY A 333 8.44 3.48 -19.76
N TYR A 334 7.41 2.78 -19.27
CA TYR A 334 6.46 2.03 -20.11
C TYR A 334 5.44 2.93 -20.84
N ALA A 335 5.38 4.22 -20.50
CA ALA A 335 4.64 5.25 -21.21
C ALA A 335 5.41 6.59 -21.19
N PRO A 336 5.13 7.54 -22.13
CA PRO A 336 5.94 8.74 -22.31
C PRO A 336 6.00 9.70 -21.11
N ASP A 337 4.92 9.80 -20.34
CA ASP A 337 4.77 10.79 -19.27
C ASP A 337 5.12 10.23 -17.88
N VAL A 338 5.67 9.01 -17.84
CA VAL A 338 6.08 8.36 -16.59
C VAL A 338 7.44 8.90 -16.16
N LEU A 339 7.50 9.42 -14.94
CA LEU A 339 8.71 10.03 -14.37
C LEU A 339 9.43 9.03 -13.46
N LEU A 340 10.75 8.91 -13.55
CA LEU A 340 11.54 8.05 -12.66
C LEU A 340 12.25 8.90 -11.61
N PHE A 341 12.15 8.49 -10.35
CA PHE A 341 12.85 9.10 -9.23
C PHE A 341 13.78 8.09 -8.55
N ARG A 342 14.93 8.60 -8.07
CA ARG A 342 15.87 7.90 -7.19
C ARG A 342 15.65 8.37 -5.76
N VAL A 343 15.53 7.44 -4.82
CA VAL A 343 15.56 7.75 -3.38
C VAL A 343 16.91 7.30 -2.83
N ALA A 344 17.65 8.22 -2.22
CA ALA A 344 18.98 7.96 -1.69
C ALA A 344 19.12 8.48 -0.25
N ASP A 345 19.98 7.85 0.54
CA ASP A 345 20.32 8.35 1.88
C ASP A 345 20.93 9.76 1.79
N GLU A 346 20.47 10.69 2.64
CA GLU A 346 20.96 12.08 2.60
C GLU A 346 22.45 12.16 2.95
N LYS A 347 22.95 11.30 3.84
CA LYS A 347 24.32 11.35 4.37
C LYS A 347 25.29 10.52 3.55
N THR A 348 24.91 9.31 3.16
CA THR A 348 25.82 8.38 2.47
C THR A 348 25.71 8.43 0.96
N ASN A 349 24.61 9.00 0.42
CA ASN A 349 24.25 8.93 -1.01
C ASN A 349 23.99 7.51 -1.52
N ASP A 350 23.85 6.51 -0.64
CA ASP A 350 23.49 5.15 -1.05
C ASP A 350 22.05 5.14 -1.59
N THR A 351 21.83 4.44 -2.70
CA THR A 351 20.49 4.28 -3.25
C THR A 351 19.66 3.40 -2.33
N LYS A 352 18.54 3.93 -1.84
CA LYS A 352 17.59 3.24 -0.97
C LYS A 352 16.44 2.62 -1.75
N GLY A 353 16.09 3.19 -2.90
CA GLY A 353 15.05 2.68 -3.78
C GLY A 353 14.82 3.57 -5.00
N TRP A 354 13.91 3.14 -5.85
CA TRP A 354 13.47 3.87 -7.04
C TRP A 354 11.96 3.84 -7.16
N PHE A 355 11.38 4.83 -7.83
CA PHE A 355 9.98 4.74 -8.22
C PHE A 355 9.66 5.45 -9.52
N TYR A 356 8.75 4.87 -10.28
CA TYR A 356 8.08 5.50 -11.40
C TYR A 356 6.79 6.17 -10.91
N LEU A 357 6.61 7.44 -11.22
CA LEU A 357 5.40 8.19 -10.95
C LEU A 357 4.58 8.32 -12.23
N ASP A 358 3.37 7.76 -12.22
CA ASP A 358 2.48 7.68 -13.38
C ASP A 358 1.09 8.20 -13.05
N LEU A 359 0.90 9.49 -13.30
CA LEU A 359 -0.34 10.21 -12.93
C LEU A 359 -1.22 10.55 -14.14
N GLU A 360 -0.76 10.29 -15.36
CA GLU A 360 -1.49 10.65 -16.58
C GLU A 360 -2.61 9.65 -16.91
N GLU A 361 -3.78 10.19 -17.29
CA GLU A 361 -4.90 9.38 -17.80
C GLU A 361 -4.58 8.88 -19.21
N ARG A 362 -4.88 7.62 -19.48
CA ARG A 362 -4.83 7.05 -20.84
C ARG A 362 -5.83 5.91 -20.99
N PRO A 363 -6.30 5.60 -22.22
CA PRO A 363 -7.26 4.52 -22.45
C PRO A 363 -6.80 3.20 -21.86
N GLY A 364 -7.69 2.54 -21.12
CA GLY A 364 -7.44 1.22 -20.52
C GLY A 364 -6.57 1.23 -19.25
N LYS A 365 -5.98 2.36 -18.84
CA LYS A 365 -5.31 2.46 -17.54
C LYS A 365 -6.34 2.34 -16.41
N THR A 366 -6.01 1.59 -15.37
CA THR A 366 -6.82 1.59 -14.14
C THR A 366 -6.88 2.99 -13.51
N LYS A 367 -8.03 3.32 -12.90
CA LYS A 367 -8.24 4.57 -12.17
C LYS A 367 -7.86 4.47 -10.69
N GLU A 368 -7.54 3.27 -10.23
CA GLU A 368 -7.12 3.02 -8.87
C GLU A 368 -5.77 3.66 -8.60
N TRP A 369 -5.67 4.32 -7.45
CA TRP A 369 -4.39 4.73 -6.90
C TRP A 369 -3.70 3.50 -6.32
N MET A 370 -2.39 3.37 -6.59
CA MET A 370 -1.63 2.22 -6.11
C MET A 370 -0.14 2.51 -6.01
N THR A 371 0.51 1.78 -5.10
CA THR A 371 1.95 1.67 -4.97
C THR A 371 2.34 0.20 -5.09
N ALA A 372 2.95 -0.16 -6.22
CA ALA A 372 3.32 -1.54 -6.55
C ALA A 372 4.83 -1.71 -6.60
N LEU A 373 5.35 -2.74 -5.94
CA LEU A 373 6.73 -3.20 -6.11
C LEU A 373 6.82 -3.95 -7.45
N ILE A 374 7.82 -3.62 -8.27
CA ILE A 374 7.98 -4.23 -9.60
C ILE A 374 9.32 -4.96 -9.79
N ALA A 375 10.29 -4.75 -8.88
CA ALA A 375 11.57 -5.43 -8.83
C ALA A 375 12.31 -5.11 -7.50
N GLY A 376 13.33 -5.89 -7.19
CA GLY A 376 14.18 -5.70 -6.00
C GLY A 376 13.52 -6.14 -4.70
N ASP A 377 12.66 -7.16 -4.76
CA ASP A 377 12.00 -7.79 -3.60
C ASP A 377 12.85 -8.89 -2.93
N GLY A 378 14.03 -9.19 -3.48
CA GLY A 378 14.85 -10.31 -3.03
C GLY A 378 16.28 -9.91 -2.67
N ASP A 379 16.94 -10.73 -1.85
CA ASP A 379 18.26 -10.45 -1.25
C ASP A 379 19.43 -10.72 -2.23
N GLY A 380 19.19 -10.58 -3.54
CA GLY A 380 20.12 -11.01 -4.58
C GLY A 380 21.43 -10.23 -4.55
N ARG A 381 22.47 -10.78 -3.92
CA ARG A 381 23.85 -10.31 -4.06
C ARG A 381 24.36 -10.67 -5.44
N GLU A 382 24.25 -9.78 -6.42
CA GLU A 382 25.01 -9.94 -7.66
C GLU A 382 26.45 -9.42 -7.45
N ASP A 383 27.35 -10.39 -7.29
CA ASP A 383 28.80 -10.41 -7.55
C ASP A 383 29.74 -9.33 -6.97
N GLU A 384 29.30 -8.17 -6.49
CA GLU A 384 30.17 -7.16 -5.85
C GLU A 384 29.48 -6.34 -4.73
N GLY A 385 28.65 -6.98 -3.90
CA GLY A 385 28.42 -6.51 -2.51
C GLY A 385 27.27 -5.51 -2.27
N GLY A 386 26.03 -5.86 -2.64
CA GLY A 386 24.82 -5.22 -2.10
C GLY A 386 23.53 -5.66 -2.79
N LEU A 387 22.40 -5.47 -2.09
CA LEU A 387 21.04 -5.70 -2.60
C LEU A 387 20.71 -4.77 -3.78
N PRO A 388 20.01 -5.23 -4.84
CA PRO A 388 19.41 -4.31 -5.79
C PRO A 388 18.33 -3.49 -5.07
N ALA A 389 18.46 -2.16 -5.11
CA ALA A 389 17.49 -1.29 -4.46
C ALA A 389 16.08 -1.50 -5.04
N PRO A 390 15.03 -1.57 -4.19
CA PRO A 390 13.67 -1.87 -4.64
C PRO A 390 13.15 -0.82 -5.61
N VAL A 391 12.35 -1.26 -6.58
CA VAL A 391 11.78 -0.41 -7.64
C VAL A 391 10.26 -0.48 -7.58
N PHE A 392 9.62 0.68 -7.44
CA PHE A 392 8.17 0.79 -7.33
C PHE A 392 7.55 1.51 -8.54
N ILE A 393 6.24 1.35 -8.70
CA ILE A 393 5.37 2.24 -9.47
C ILE A 393 4.37 2.85 -8.51
N VAL A 394 4.26 4.19 -8.51
CA VAL A 394 3.14 4.92 -7.93
C VAL A 394 2.25 5.40 -9.07
N SER A 395 1.04 4.84 -9.16
CA SER A 395 0.08 5.17 -10.20
C SER A 395 -1.15 5.84 -9.60
N GLY A 396 -1.68 6.82 -10.33
CA GLY A 396 -2.96 7.48 -10.06
C GLY A 396 -3.48 8.13 -11.34
N ILE A 397 -4.63 8.79 -11.27
CA ILE A 397 -5.15 9.58 -12.39
C ILE A 397 -5.39 11.01 -11.95
N LEU A 398 -4.84 11.94 -12.73
CA LEU A 398 -5.17 13.36 -12.68
C LEU A 398 -6.38 13.62 -13.54
N ASP A 399 -7.40 14.25 -12.95
CA ASP A 399 -8.54 14.73 -13.74
C ASP A 399 -8.22 16.11 -14.34
N HIS A 400 -7.76 16.09 -15.60
CA HIS A 400 -7.48 17.29 -16.39
C HIS A 400 -8.75 18.02 -16.86
N ASN A 401 -9.95 17.45 -16.65
CA ASN A 401 -11.23 18.10 -16.97
C ASN A 401 -11.70 19.03 -15.85
N THR A 402 -11.01 19.07 -14.72
CA THR A 402 -11.31 20.02 -13.65
C THR A 402 -10.99 21.44 -14.13
N VAL A 403 -11.93 22.36 -13.94
CA VAL A 403 -11.84 23.78 -14.37
C VAL A 403 -10.60 24.50 -13.77
N ARG A 404 -9.92 23.89 -12.79
CA ARG A 404 -8.84 24.49 -12.00
C ARG A 404 -7.42 23.98 -12.31
N ASN A 405 -7.21 22.98 -13.18
CA ASN A 405 -5.88 22.40 -13.47
C ASN A 405 -5.07 22.10 -12.18
N GLY A 406 -5.71 21.50 -11.17
CA GLY A 406 -5.12 21.30 -9.85
C GLY A 406 -5.58 20.00 -9.20
N LEU A 407 -4.88 19.58 -8.15
CA LEU A 407 -5.17 18.36 -7.40
C LEU A 407 -6.29 18.65 -6.38
N GLU A 408 -7.46 18.05 -6.58
CA GLU A 408 -8.63 18.17 -5.70
C GLU A 408 -8.46 17.34 -4.41
N LYS A 409 -9.41 17.49 -3.46
CA LYS A 409 -9.34 16.87 -2.11
C LYS A 409 -8.96 15.39 -2.15
N GLU A 410 -9.65 14.62 -3.00
CA GLU A 410 -9.47 13.17 -3.09
C GLU A 410 -8.09 12.81 -3.66
N GLY A 411 -7.73 13.32 -4.85
CA GLY A 411 -6.42 13.07 -5.45
C GLY A 411 -5.25 13.57 -4.58
N TYR A 412 -5.45 14.64 -3.80
CA TYR A 412 -4.46 15.14 -2.86
C TYR A 412 -4.25 14.20 -1.67
N SER A 413 -5.35 13.70 -1.10
CA SER A 413 -5.30 12.71 -0.02
C SER A 413 -4.67 11.40 -0.50
N LEU A 414 -5.06 10.91 -1.69
CA LEU A 414 -4.53 9.67 -2.26
C LEU A 414 -3.06 9.78 -2.65
N LEU A 415 -2.58 10.94 -3.11
CA LEU A 415 -1.15 11.16 -3.33
C LEU A 415 -0.34 10.97 -2.04
N PHE A 416 -0.83 11.52 -0.92
CA PHE A 416 -0.17 11.33 0.38
C PHE A 416 -0.26 9.88 0.87
N HIS A 417 -1.40 9.21 0.65
CA HIS A 417 -1.59 7.81 0.96
C HIS A 417 -0.54 6.92 0.24
N GLU A 418 -0.44 7.07 -1.08
CA GLU A 418 0.48 6.27 -1.90
C GLU A 418 1.95 6.59 -1.62
N LEU A 419 2.30 7.88 -1.44
CA LEU A 419 3.67 8.23 -1.03
C LEU A 419 3.98 7.72 0.38
N GLY A 420 2.97 7.61 1.26
CA GLY A 420 3.07 6.94 2.55
C GLY A 420 3.52 5.49 2.42
N HIS A 421 2.84 4.70 1.56
CA HIS A 421 3.28 3.34 1.25
C HIS A 421 4.69 3.31 0.64
N LEU A 422 4.94 4.15 -0.35
CA LEU A 422 6.21 4.16 -1.08
C LEU A 422 7.41 4.38 -0.17
N TYR A 423 7.44 5.49 0.57
CA TYR A 423 8.61 5.86 1.36
C TYR A 423 8.83 4.90 2.52
N THR A 424 7.76 4.45 3.17
CA THR A 424 7.88 3.53 4.30
C THR A 424 8.37 2.15 3.87
N ARG A 425 7.90 1.65 2.70
CA ARG A 425 8.40 0.40 2.11
C ARG A 425 9.86 0.52 1.65
N ILE A 426 10.22 1.60 0.95
CA ILE A 426 11.64 1.85 0.56
C ILE A 426 12.55 1.83 1.79
N LEU A 427 12.17 2.54 2.86
CA LEU A 427 12.98 2.59 4.07
C LEU A 427 13.10 1.22 4.74
N ALA A 428 11.99 0.50 4.90
CA ALA A 428 11.95 -0.83 5.50
C ALA A 428 12.83 -1.85 4.76
N SER A 429 12.83 -1.81 3.42
CA SER A 429 13.61 -2.71 2.56
C SER A 429 15.09 -2.34 2.42
N SER A 430 15.50 -1.16 2.88
CA SER A 430 16.83 -0.59 2.61
C SER A 430 17.83 -0.67 3.77
N ASP A 431 17.45 -1.34 4.87
CA ASP A 431 18.31 -1.52 6.03
C ASP A 431 19.36 -2.61 5.78
N GLN A 432 20.61 -2.17 5.64
CA GLN A 432 21.78 -3.02 5.43
C GLN A 432 22.50 -3.33 6.75
N THR A 433 21.99 -2.84 7.90
CA THR A 433 22.66 -2.96 9.19
C THR A 433 22.26 -4.22 9.97
N SER A 434 21.07 -4.75 9.68
CA SER A 434 20.58 -6.00 10.23
C SER A 434 21.09 -7.20 9.44
N SER A 435 21.34 -8.31 10.13
CA SER A 435 21.62 -9.61 9.51
C SER A 435 20.37 -10.28 8.92
N VAL A 436 19.17 -9.78 9.25
CA VAL A 436 17.87 -10.26 8.78
C VAL A 436 17.04 -9.07 8.28
N PRO A 437 16.36 -9.17 7.12
CA PRO A 437 15.51 -8.10 6.62
C PRO A 437 14.42 -7.66 7.62
N THR A 438 14.15 -6.35 7.66
CA THR A 438 13.05 -5.81 8.46
C THR A 438 11.72 -6.11 7.78
N ILE A 439 10.84 -6.81 8.48
CA ILE A 439 9.48 -7.07 8.00
C ILE A 439 8.56 -6.03 8.63
N MET A 440 7.81 -5.29 7.82
CA MET A 440 6.78 -4.39 8.30
C MET A 440 5.53 -5.20 8.66
N PRO A 441 5.03 -5.13 9.90
CA PRO A 441 3.74 -5.72 10.27
C PRO A 441 2.63 -5.21 9.34
N VAL A 442 1.77 -6.10 8.87
CA VAL A 442 0.72 -5.76 7.90
C VAL A 442 -0.20 -4.67 8.43
N GLU A 443 -0.49 -4.68 9.74
CA GLU A 443 -1.35 -3.71 10.42
C GLU A 443 -0.79 -2.29 10.34
N LEU A 444 0.54 -2.17 10.27
CA LEU A 444 1.20 -0.87 10.11
C LEU A 444 1.17 -0.39 8.67
N THR A 445 1.03 -1.26 7.67
CA THR A 445 1.08 -0.86 6.25
C THR A 445 0.01 0.19 5.94
N GLU A 446 -1.24 -0.07 6.34
CA GLU A 446 -2.36 0.90 6.21
C GLU A 446 -2.31 2.02 7.25
N ALA A 447 -1.72 1.76 8.42
CA ALA A 447 -1.58 2.80 9.45
C ALA A 447 -0.69 3.94 8.98
N LEU A 448 0.41 3.64 8.29
CA LEU A 448 1.34 4.66 7.83
C LEU A 448 0.76 5.46 6.66
N SER A 449 0.05 4.83 5.70
CA SER A 449 -0.60 5.55 4.60
C SER A 449 -1.71 6.49 5.10
N HIS A 450 -2.58 6.03 6.00
CA HIS A 450 -3.61 6.88 6.63
C HIS A 450 -3.03 7.98 7.52
N LEU A 451 -1.91 7.74 8.21
CA LEU A 451 -1.20 8.80 8.95
C LEU A 451 -0.85 9.96 8.00
N PHE A 452 -0.33 9.67 6.82
CA PHE A 452 0.02 10.69 5.84
C PHE A 452 -1.19 11.41 5.25
N GLU A 453 -2.34 10.75 5.11
CA GLU A 453 -3.59 11.45 4.76
C GLU A 453 -3.99 12.50 5.81
N TYR A 454 -3.86 12.18 7.10
CA TYR A 454 -4.20 13.12 8.17
C TYR A 454 -3.21 14.29 8.19
N LEU A 455 -1.91 13.97 8.08
CA LEU A 455 -0.84 14.95 8.02
C LEU A 455 -0.97 15.88 6.81
N ALA A 456 -1.43 15.39 5.66
CA ALA A 456 -1.61 16.17 4.43
C ALA A 456 -2.42 17.46 4.66
N PHE A 457 -3.42 17.40 5.53
CA PHE A 457 -4.27 18.56 5.81
C PHE A 457 -3.85 19.31 7.09
N SER A 458 -2.76 18.94 7.76
CA SER A 458 -2.30 19.68 8.93
C SER A 458 -1.96 21.13 8.58
N PRO A 459 -2.15 22.11 9.48
CA PRO A 459 -1.76 23.50 9.24
C PRO A 459 -0.31 23.65 8.80
N GLU A 460 0.59 22.84 9.38
CA GLU A 460 2.02 22.84 9.10
C GLU A 460 2.32 22.43 7.65
N ILE A 461 1.74 21.31 7.19
CA ILE A 461 1.97 20.81 5.83
C ILE A 461 1.25 21.68 4.80
N LEU A 462 0.01 22.11 5.08
CA LEU A 462 -0.70 23.04 4.21
C LEU A 462 0.06 24.35 4.06
N SER A 463 0.74 24.85 5.11
CA SER A 463 1.58 26.04 5.01
C SER A 463 2.75 25.86 4.06
N ILE A 464 3.35 24.66 4.02
CA ILE A 464 4.43 24.34 3.08
C ILE A 464 3.90 24.30 1.66
N LEU A 465 2.81 23.57 1.44
CA LEU A 465 2.28 23.33 0.11
C LEU A 465 1.59 24.55 -0.50
N MET A 466 0.97 25.39 0.33
CA MET A 466 0.28 26.61 -0.08
C MET A 466 1.14 27.87 0.07
N ALA A 467 2.44 27.72 0.37
CA ALA A 467 3.34 28.86 0.45
C ALA A 467 3.36 29.62 -0.89
N PRO A 468 3.28 30.96 -0.88
CA PRO A 468 3.30 31.73 -2.12
C PRO A 468 4.62 31.52 -2.88
N GLU A 469 4.55 31.46 -4.22
CA GLU A 469 5.76 31.33 -5.05
C GLU A 469 6.46 32.69 -5.24
N SER A 470 5.75 33.79 -4.99
CA SER A 470 6.29 35.14 -5.05
C SER A 470 5.96 35.94 -3.78
N PRO A 471 6.88 36.82 -3.30
CA PRO A 471 6.58 37.75 -2.21
C PRO A 471 5.40 38.70 -2.47
N LEU A 472 4.96 38.83 -3.72
CA LEU A 472 3.84 39.66 -4.13
C LEU A 472 2.48 38.96 -4.02
N GLU A 473 2.47 37.64 -3.84
CA GLU A 473 1.26 36.85 -3.70
C GLU A 473 0.69 36.92 -2.28
N PRO A 474 -0.64 36.91 -2.12
CA PRO A 474 -1.27 36.96 -0.81
C PRO A 474 -0.98 35.67 -0.01
N GLN A 475 -0.77 35.83 1.29
CA GLN A 475 -0.64 34.71 2.21
C GLN A 475 -1.95 33.94 2.30
N ASN A 476 -1.86 32.62 2.38
CA ASN A 476 -3.03 31.72 2.38
C ASN A 476 -3.54 31.36 3.79
N GLY A 477 -3.21 32.14 4.83
CA GLY A 477 -3.49 31.80 6.24
C GLY A 477 -4.95 31.41 6.53
N ASP A 478 -5.91 32.21 6.07
CA ASP A 478 -7.34 31.91 6.27
C ASP A 478 -7.78 30.62 5.57
N LYS A 479 -7.23 30.35 4.37
CA LYS A 479 -7.52 29.11 3.64
C LYS A 479 -6.88 27.90 4.31
N ILE A 480 -5.65 28.04 4.81
CA ILE A 480 -4.94 26.98 5.55
C ILE A 480 -5.78 26.56 6.76
N MET A 481 -6.27 27.53 7.55
CA MET A 481 -7.11 27.23 8.72
C MET A 481 -8.45 26.58 8.33
N GLN A 482 -9.06 27.02 7.22
CA GLN A 482 -10.29 26.42 6.73
C GLN A 482 -10.07 24.98 6.24
N TYR A 483 -8.96 24.71 5.56
CA TYR A 483 -8.64 23.39 5.04
C TYR A 483 -8.13 22.45 6.13
N SER A 484 -7.53 22.97 7.21
CA SER A 484 -6.98 22.13 8.26
C SER A 484 -8.01 21.33 9.05
N ILE A 485 -9.29 21.66 8.95
CA ILE A 485 -10.35 20.83 9.54
C ILE A 485 -10.39 19.42 8.93
N MET A 486 -9.88 19.24 7.70
CA MET A 486 -9.81 17.95 7.01
C MET A 486 -8.71 17.04 7.58
N SER A 487 -7.83 17.56 8.43
CA SER A 487 -6.81 16.78 9.13
C SER A 487 -7.36 16.03 10.33
N ASP A 488 -8.62 16.27 10.73
CA ASP A 488 -9.19 15.68 11.93
C ASP A 488 -9.49 14.17 11.72
N PRO A 489 -8.71 13.27 12.35
CA PRO A 489 -8.98 11.83 12.26
C PRO A 489 -10.32 11.44 12.89
N TYR A 490 -10.86 12.27 13.78
CA TYR A 490 -12.12 12.04 14.48
C TYR A 490 -13.31 12.75 13.82
N SER A 491 -13.17 13.27 12.59
CA SER A 491 -14.29 13.87 11.88
C SER A 491 -15.44 12.86 11.69
N PRO A 492 -16.71 13.32 11.62
CA PRO A 492 -17.86 12.43 11.38
C PRO A 492 -17.71 11.52 10.16
N GLU A 493 -17.10 12.03 9.08
CA GLU A 493 -16.80 11.28 7.85
C GLU A 493 -15.84 10.12 8.11
N ARG A 494 -14.69 10.39 8.75
CA ARG A 494 -13.67 9.36 9.04
C ARG A 494 -14.15 8.33 10.05
N ARG A 495 -14.85 8.73 11.11
CA ARG A 495 -15.43 7.77 12.07
C ARG A 495 -16.47 6.87 11.39
N LEU A 496 -17.32 7.42 10.54
CA LEU A 496 -18.29 6.59 9.82
C LEU A 496 -17.62 5.62 8.85
N ASN A 497 -16.57 6.05 8.13
CA ASN A 497 -15.79 5.17 7.26
C ASN A 497 -15.08 4.06 8.05
N LEU A 498 -14.47 4.38 9.20
CA LEU A 498 -13.92 3.37 10.11
C LEU A 498 -14.98 2.34 10.53
N GLY A 499 -16.21 2.77 10.81
CA GLY A 499 -17.33 1.88 11.10
C GLY A 499 -17.75 1.01 9.91
N LYS A 500 -17.75 1.54 8.69
CA LYS A 500 -17.98 0.79 7.45
C LYS A 500 -16.90 -0.28 7.26
N ASP A 501 -15.64 0.10 7.34
CA ASP A 501 -14.50 -0.81 7.13
C ASP A 501 -14.42 -1.89 8.21
N MET A 502 -14.77 -1.55 9.47
CA MET A 502 -14.93 -2.55 10.53
C MET A 502 -16.03 -3.57 10.17
N ALA A 503 -17.18 -3.11 9.68
CA ALA A 503 -18.26 -4.02 9.30
C ALA A 503 -17.85 -4.96 8.16
N ILE A 504 -17.13 -4.45 7.16
CA ILE A 504 -16.60 -5.24 6.04
C ILE A 504 -15.54 -6.22 6.53
N GLY A 505 -14.59 -5.78 7.37
CA GLY A 505 -13.54 -6.62 7.93
C GLY A 505 -14.07 -7.80 8.76
N ILE A 506 -15.07 -7.55 9.61
CA ILE A 506 -15.75 -8.62 10.36
C ILE A 506 -16.50 -9.56 9.42
N LEU A 507 -17.22 -9.03 8.42
CA LEU A 507 -17.96 -9.85 7.46
C LEU A 507 -17.01 -10.78 6.68
N ASP A 508 -15.96 -10.22 6.07
CA ASP A 508 -14.94 -10.95 5.30
C ASP A 508 -14.29 -12.05 6.15
N TYR A 509 -13.89 -11.72 7.38
CA TYR A 509 -13.32 -12.69 8.32
C TYR A 509 -14.32 -13.79 8.74
N ARG A 510 -15.62 -13.49 8.89
CA ARG A 510 -16.65 -14.53 9.12
C ARG A 510 -16.76 -15.48 7.91
N PHE A 511 -16.66 -14.97 6.69
CA PHE A 511 -16.69 -15.80 5.48
C PHE A 511 -15.49 -16.73 5.34
N THR A 512 -14.33 -16.42 5.95
CA THR A 512 -13.20 -17.37 5.98
C THR A 512 -13.41 -18.52 6.96
N LYS A 513 -14.36 -18.42 7.89
CA LYS A 513 -14.70 -19.50 8.84
C LYS A 513 -15.86 -20.37 8.38
N SER A 514 -16.92 -19.77 7.86
CA SER A 514 -18.17 -20.50 7.60
C SER A 514 -18.95 -19.94 6.40
N PRO A 515 -18.38 -20.01 5.18
CA PRO A 515 -18.96 -19.37 4.00
C PRO A 515 -20.34 -19.91 3.61
N ASP A 516 -20.64 -21.17 3.95
CA ASP A 516 -21.91 -21.84 3.62
C ASP A 516 -23.08 -21.49 4.55
N SER A 517 -22.80 -20.91 5.72
CA SER A 517 -23.82 -20.65 6.75
C SER A 517 -24.17 -19.17 6.90
N ILE A 518 -23.57 -18.28 6.11
CA ILE A 518 -23.73 -16.83 6.22
C ILE A 518 -24.64 -16.34 5.10
N SER A 519 -25.77 -15.74 5.50
CA SER A 519 -26.59 -14.93 4.60
C SER A 519 -25.92 -13.57 4.42
N PHE A 520 -25.23 -13.36 3.29
CA PHE A 520 -24.37 -12.19 3.06
C PHE A 520 -25.05 -10.86 3.43
N GLY A 521 -26.23 -10.61 2.85
CA GLY A 521 -26.90 -9.32 3.02
C GLY A 521 -27.46 -9.10 4.42
N GLU A 522 -28.01 -10.14 5.04
CA GLU A 522 -28.53 -10.08 6.41
C GLU A 522 -27.38 -9.88 7.41
N ALA A 523 -26.28 -10.63 7.24
CA ALA A 523 -25.09 -10.51 8.07
C ALA A 523 -24.45 -9.12 7.95
N TYR A 524 -24.30 -8.59 6.74
CA TYR A 524 -23.77 -7.23 6.57
C TYR A 524 -24.69 -6.20 7.24
N ALA A 525 -26.00 -6.25 7.00
CA ALA A 525 -26.94 -5.29 7.56
C ALA A 525 -26.95 -5.33 9.10
N GLU A 526 -26.89 -6.53 9.69
CA GLU A 526 -26.78 -6.72 11.14
C GLU A 526 -25.49 -6.10 11.69
N ILE A 527 -24.33 -6.53 11.17
CA ILE A 527 -23.01 -6.07 11.63
C ILE A 527 -22.87 -4.56 11.46
N TYR A 528 -23.24 -4.03 10.29
CA TYR A 528 -23.17 -2.61 9.97
C TYR A 528 -24.03 -1.77 10.92
N THR A 529 -25.26 -2.19 11.16
CA THR A 529 -26.17 -1.49 12.10
C THR A 529 -25.66 -1.57 13.53
N GLU A 530 -25.13 -2.72 13.94
CA GLU A 530 -24.59 -2.93 15.29
C GLU A 530 -23.39 -2.02 15.59
N ILE A 531 -22.49 -1.87 14.60
CA ILE A 531 -21.29 -1.04 14.71
C ILE A 531 -21.64 0.44 14.62
N THR A 532 -22.34 0.84 13.58
CA THR A 532 -22.49 2.25 13.22
C THR A 532 -23.72 2.91 13.85
N GLY A 533 -24.76 2.13 14.15
CA GLY A 533 -26.09 2.65 14.50
C GLY A 533 -26.90 3.18 13.30
N ILE A 534 -26.43 2.95 12.06
CA ILE A 534 -27.09 3.36 10.82
C ILE A 534 -27.63 2.11 10.10
N HIS A 535 -28.83 2.21 9.54
CA HIS A 535 -29.44 1.11 8.81
C HIS A 535 -28.92 1.02 7.39
N SER A 536 -28.45 -0.17 6.99
CA SER A 536 -28.13 -0.46 5.60
C SER A 536 -29.41 -0.64 4.79
N THR A 537 -29.49 -0.03 3.62
CA THR A 537 -30.62 -0.19 2.69
C THR A 537 -30.31 -1.19 1.59
N ASP A 538 -29.06 -1.26 1.15
CA ASP A 538 -28.63 -2.13 0.05
C ASP A 538 -28.11 -3.50 0.51
N HIS A 539 -28.06 -3.74 1.83
CA HIS A 539 -27.57 -4.97 2.43
C HIS A 539 -26.17 -5.36 1.93
N GLY A 540 -25.29 -4.37 1.71
CA GLY A 540 -23.92 -4.60 1.24
C GLY A 540 -23.83 -4.91 -0.25
N GLY A 541 -24.89 -4.65 -1.04
CA GLY A 541 -24.89 -4.86 -2.48
C GLY A 541 -23.77 -4.14 -3.22
N TYR A 542 -23.33 -2.97 -2.74
CA TYR A 542 -22.16 -2.28 -3.30
C TYR A 542 -20.85 -3.08 -3.17
N LEU A 543 -20.70 -3.89 -2.11
CA LEU A 543 -19.51 -4.73 -1.91
C LEU A 543 -19.42 -5.85 -2.95
N LEU A 544 -20.56 -6.30 -3.47
CA LEU A 544 -20.61 -7.30 -4.55
C LEU A 544 -20.21 -6.72 -5.93
N GLN A 545 -19.86 -5.45 -5.99
CA GLN A 545 -19.30 -4.77 -7.15
C GLN A 545 -17.85 -4.31 -6.91
N SER A 546 -17.25 -4.73 -5.80
CA SER A 546 -15.89 -4.36 -5.38
C SER A 546 -14.96 -5.56 -5.54
N PRO A 547 -13.73 -5.38 -6.04
CA PRO A 547 -12.77 -6.48 -6.18
C PRO A 547 -12.31 -7.05 -4.83
N HIS A 548 -12.45 -6.31 -3.72
CA HIS A 548 -11.78 -6.62 -2.45
C HIS A 548 -12.15 -7.97 -1.83
N LEU A 549 -13.38 -8.44 -2.01
CA LEU A 549 -13.89 -9.68 -1.41
C LEU A 549 -13.55 -10.94 -2.24
N THR A 550 -13.13 -10.76 -3.49
CA THR A 550 -12.78 -11.86 -4.41
C THR A 550 -11.36 -11.77 -4.93
N GLY A 551 -10.68 -10.64 -4.80
CA GLY A 551 -9.29 -10.44 -5.19
C GLY A 551 -8.28 -10.85 -4.12
N ASP A 552 -7.12 -10.21 -4.18
CA ASP A 552 -5.96 -10.56 -3.36
C ASP A 552 -6.12 -10.20 -1.88
N THR A 553 -6.98 -9.24 -1.54
CA THR A 553 -7.26 -8.81 -0.16
C THR A 553 -8.29 -9.68 0.57
N ALA A 554 -8.87 -10.67 -0.10
CA ALA A 554 -9.95 -11.47 0.47
C ALA A 554 -9.46 -12.32 1.66
N GLY A 555 -10.18 -12.23 2.78
CA GLY A 555 -9.78 -12.79 4.07
C GLY A 555 -8.79 -11.92 4.85
N MET A 556 -8.46 -10.73 4.34
CA MET A 556 -7.49 -9.79 4.93
C MET A 556 -8.05 -8.37 5.08
N TYR A 557 -9.33 -8.12 4.79
CA TYR A 557 -9.90 -6.76 4.84
C TYR A 557 -9.83 -6.12 6.24
N TRP A 558 -9.69 -6.93 7.28
CA TRP A 558 -9.50 -6.47 8.66
C TRP A 558 -8.30 -5.52 8.85
N ILE A 559 -7.31 -5.51 7.95
CA ILE A 559 -6.14 -4.62 8.02
C ILE A 559 -6.53 -3.13 7.91
N TYR A 560 -7.58 -2.79 7.15
CA TYR A 560 -8.01 -1.40 6.93
C TYR A 560 -8.52 -0.71 8.20
N PRO A 561 -9.51 -1.25 8.93
CA PRO A 561 -9.97 -0.61 10.17
C PRO A 561 -8.91 -0.61 11.28
N VAL A 562 -8.05 -1.64 11.35
CA VAL A 562 -6.92 -1.67 12.29
C VAL A 562 -5.91 -0.57 11.95
N GLY A 563 -5.54 -0.47 10.67
CA GLY A 563 -4.64 0.56 10.17
C GLY A 563 -5.15 1.97 10.46
N GLN A 564 -6.43 2.22 10.19
CA GLN A 564 -7.07 3.49 10.54
C GLN A 564 -6.94 3.80 12.04
N LEU A 565 -7.26 2.85 12.93
CA LEU A 565 -7.11 3.06 14.37
C LEU A 565 -5.66 3.41 14.73
N TYR A 566 -4.69 2.62 14.29
CA TYR A 566 -3.27 2.89 14.53
C TYR A 566 -2.80 4.23 13.97
N ALA A 567 -3.28 4.64 12.80
CA ALA A 567 -3.00 5.95 12.22
C ALA A 567 -3.49 7.09 13.13
N MET A 568 -4.66 6.94 13.76
CA MET A 568 -5.20 7.94 14.69
C MET A 568 -4.30 8.09 15.93
N ILE A 569 -3.72 7.00 16.42
CA ILE A 569 -2.76 6.99 17.54
C ILE A 569 -1.47 7.70 17.14
N LEU A 570 -0.88 7.28 16.02
CA LEU A 570 0.37 7.83 15.51
C LEU A 570 0.23 9.32 15.22
N PHE A 571 -0.88 9.75 14.62
CA PHE A 571 -1.15 11.16 14.34
C PHE A 571 -1.24 11.98 15.63
N SER A 572 -1.91 11.45 16.66
CA SER A 572 -2.02 12.13 17.95
C SER A 572 -0.63 12.36 18.57
N LYS A 573 0.25 11.35 18.53
CA LYS A 573 1.63 11.43 19.04
C LYS A 573 2.49 12.41 18.26
N VAL A 574 2.45 12.34 16.93
CA VAL A 574 3.21 13.23 16.03
C VAL A 574 2.75 14.68 16.22
N ARG A 575 1.43 14.90 16.34
CA ARG A 575 0.87 16.23 16.62
C ARG A 575 1.30 16.77 17.98
N GLU A 576 1.27 15.96 19.03
CA GLU A 576 1.71 16.35 20.37
C GLU A 576 3.18 16.81 20.38
N SER A 577 4.04 16.05 19.69
CA SER A 577 5.49 16.30 19.65
C SER A 577 5.89 17.41 18.67
N GLY A 578 4.96 17.84 17.81
CA GLY A 578 5.16 18.76 16.70
C GLY A 578 5.34 18.02 15.37
N ILE A 579 4.47 18.31 14.40
CA ILE A 579 4.41 17.59 13.11
C ILE A 579 5.73 17.64 12.33
N LEU A 580 6.51 18.72 12.47
CA LEU A 580 7.78 18.90 11.77
C LEU A 580 8.99 18.58 12.68
N ASN A 581 8.78 18.06 13.89
CA ASN A 581 9.86 17.78 14.83
C ASN A 581 10.78 16.66 14.33
N ARG A 582 12.06 16.98 14.09
CA ARG A 582 13.00 16.01 13.53
C ARG A 582 13.25 14.81 14.45
N SER A 583 13.36 15.03 15.76
CA SER A 583 13.58 13.95 16.72
C SER A 583 12.40 12.97 16.77
N THR A 584 11.17 13.45 16.55
CA THR A 584 9.99 12.60 16.43
C THR A 584 10.06 11.73 15.18
N TRP A 585 10.46 12.28 14.03
CA TRP A 585 10.60 11.49 12.80
C TRP A 585 11.79 10.52 12.85
N ASP A 586 12.91 10.90 13.45
CA ASP A 586 14.02 9.97 13.69
C ASP A 586 13.57 8.81 14.61
N ALA A 587 12.79 9.09 15.66
CA ALA A 587 12.20 8.04 16.50
C ALA A 587 11.19 7.17 15.73
N PHE A 588 10.35 7.77 14.89
CA PHE A 588 9.39 7.05 14.05
C PHE A 588 10.11 6.09 13.10
N ILE A 589 11.17 6.54 12.43
CA ILE A 589 12.00 5.69 11.57
C ILE A 589 12.59 4.52 12.37
N HIS A 590 13.22 4.78 13.53
CA HIS A 590 13.94 3.75 14.29
C HIS A 590 13.09 2.90 15.25
N GLN A 591 11.81 3.18 15.39
CA GLN A 591 10.92 2.44 16.32
C GLN A 591 9.69 1.86 15.61
N ILE A 592 9.20 2.49 14.53
CA ILE A 592 8.06 2.01 13.75
C ILE A 592 8.52 1.32 12.46
N ILE A 593 9.37 1.96 11.65
CA ILE A 593 9.75 1.44 10.33
C ILE A 593 10.88 0.41 10.46
N LEU A 594 11.98 0.81 11.11
CA LEU A 594 13.24 0.08 11.28
C LEU A 594 13.56 -0.09 12.78
N PRO A 595 12.76 -0.87 13.52
CA PRO A 595 13.03 -1.16 14.93
C PRO A 595 14.32 -1.97 15.12
N ALA A 596 14.88 -1.90 16.33
CA ALA A 596 16.06 -2.68 16.69
C ALA A 596 15.83 -4.21 16.62
N ASP A 597 14.60 -4.68 16.87
CA ASP A 597 14.17 -6.04 16.53
C ASP A 597 13.40 -5.99 15.20
N PRO A 598 14.02 -6.39 14.06
CA PRO A 598 13.45 -6.29 12.71
C PRO A 598 12.17 -7.13 12.54
N GLN A 599 11.91 -8.05 13.47
CA GLN A 599 10.79 -8.97 13.47
C GLN A 599 9.72 -8.58 14.53
N SER A 600 9.89 -7.47 15.25
CA SER A 600 8.95 -7.04 16.30
C SER A 600 7.54 -6.75 15.75
N ARG A 601 6.52 -7.15 16.51
CA ARG A 601 5.09 -6.95 16.17
C ARG A 601 4.66 -5.49 16.28
N SER A 602 3.53 -5.16 15.64
CA SER A 602 2.94 -3.82 15.61
C SER A 602 2.76 -3.21 17.01
N GLU A 603 2.28 -3.99 17.98
CA GLU A 603 2.00 -3.51 19.34
C GLU A 603 3.28 -3.06 20.07
N ILE A 604 4.38 -3.82 19.91
CA ILE A 604 5.69 -3.51 20.52
C ILE A 604 6.29 -2.24 19.91
N ARG A 605 6.17 -2.09 18.59
CA ARG A 605 6.65 -0.89 17.89
C ARG A 605 5.89 0.35 18.37
N LEU A 606 4.56 0.24 18.49
CA LEU A 606 3.69 1.31 18.98
C LEU A 606 4.01 1.67 20.44
N THR A 607 4.13 0.72 21.36
CA THR A 607 4.45 1.02 22.78
C THR A 607 5.78 1.76 22.92
N HIS A 608 6.80 1.34 22.18
CA HIS A 608 8.10 2.02 22.17
C HIS A 608 7.98 3.47 21.69
N PHE A 609 7.30 3.70 20.57
CA PHE A 609 7.13 5.03 19.98
C PHE A 609 6.26 5.96 20.82
N LEU A 610 5.22 5.42 21.45
CA LEU A 610 4.32 6.18 22.30
C LEU A 610 4.92 6.47 23.69
N HIS A 611 5.91 5.67 24.10
CA HIS A 611 6.47 5.61 25.46
C HIS A 611 5.42 5.21 26.50
N THR A 612 4.64 4.16 26.18
CA THR A 612 3.57 3.62 27.03
C THR A 612 3.75 2.12 27.24
N ASP A 613 3.21 1.57 28.33
CA ASP A 613 3.29 0.13 28.62
C ASP A 613 2.35 -0.70 27.73
N THR A 614 1.23 -0.12 27.31
CA THR A 614 0.29 -0.69 26.34
C THR A 614 -0.11 0.39 25.34
N PRO A 615 -0.30 0.06 24.05
CA PRO A 615 -0.99 0.95 23.13
C PRO A 615 -2.49 0.84 23.48
N ASP A 616 -2.91 1.46 24.57
CA ASP A 616 -4.29 1.34 25.04
C ASP A 616 -5.20 2.18 24.14
N PHE A 617 -5.88 1.50 23.22
CA PHE A 617 -6.90 2.12 22.36
C PHE A 617 -7.96 2.91 23.15
N HIS A 618 -8.22 2.59 24.44
CA HIS A 618 -9.11 3.36 25.30
C HIS A 618 -8.56 4.75 25.63
N ASP A 619 -7.24 4.91 25.80
CA ASP A 619 -6.63 6.22 26.09
C ASP A 619 -6.78 7.17 24.89
N ILE A 620 -6.79 6.65 23.66
CA ILE A 620 -7.02 7.41 22.42
C ILE A 620 -8.47 7.90 22.32
N ILE A 621 -9.46 7.07 22.70
CA ILE A 621 -10.86 7.49 22.76
C ILE A 621 -11.08 8.57 23.82
N ASN A 622 -10.38 8.50 24.96
CA ASN A 622 -10.55 9.45 26.06
C ASN A 622 -9.83 10.80 25.82
N HIS A 623 -8.74 10.82 25.06
CA HIS A 623 -8.05 12.06 24.68
C HIS A 623 -8.79 12.90 23.61
N ASN A 624 -9.94 12.42 23.10
CA ASN A 624 -10.83 13.12 22.17
C ASN A 624 -11.27 14.53 22.62
N HIS A 625 -11.14 14.87 23.90
CA HIS A 625 -11.81 16.06 24.44
C HIS A 625 -10.90 17.23 24.83
N GLN A 626 -9.58 17.09 24.82
CA GLN A 626 -8.72 18.16 25.34
C GLN A 626 -7.42 18.35 24.56
N LYS A 627 -7.51 19.17 23.51
CA LYS A 627 -6.70 20.38 23.27
C LYS A 627 -6.72 20.70 21.78
N THR A 628 -7.30 21.84 21.44
CA THR A 628 -6.78 22.66 20.34
C THR A 628 -5.34 23.02 20.71
N ALA A 629 -4.39 22.13 20.40
CA ALA A 629 -2.99 22.46 20.56
C ALA A 629 -2.69 23.59 19.57
N ASP A 630 -2.25 24.73 20.11
CA ASP A 630 -1.61 25.79 19.35
C ASP A 630 -0.62 25.17 18.35
N THR A 631 -0.58 25.68 17.12
CA THR A 631 0.37 25.23 16.10
C THR A 631 1.78 25.24 16.68
N ASN A 632 2.36 24.06 16.90
CA ASN A 632 3.63 23.92 17.58
C ASN A 632 4.76 24.06 16.56
N TRP A 633 5.03 25.30 16.16
CA TRP A 633 6.14 25.68 15.26
C TRP A 633 7.50 25.70 15.96
N SER A 634 7.63 25.09 17.15
CA SER A 634 8.85 25.17 17.95
C SER A 634 10.11 24.67 17.21
N TYR A 635 9.94 23.83 16.19
CA TYR A 635 11.03 23.39 15.33
C TYR A 635 10.57 23.15 13.89
N VAL A 636 11.20 23.84 12.94
CA VAL A 636 11.07 23.59 11.50
C VAL A 636 12.43 23.15 10.98
N PRO A 637 12.58 21.92 10.45
CA PRO A 637 13.85 21.45 9.89
C PRO A 637 14.36 22.40 8.80
N GLY A 638 15.67 22.64 8.76
CA GLY A 638 16.29 23.51 7.75
C GLY A 638 16.03 23.05 6.31
N CYS A 639 15.81 21.74 6.09
CA CYS A 639 15.40 21.23 4.78
C CYS A 639 14.03 21.75 4.31
N ILE A 640 13.10 22.05 5.23
CA ILE A 640 11.80 22.66 4.88
C ILE A 640 11.99 24.11 4.42
N GLY A 641 12.92 24.84 5.04
CA GLY A 641 13.28 26.19 4.58
C GLY A 641 13.72 26.19 3.11
N ARG A 642 14.46 25.15 2.69
CA ARG A 642 14.90 24.97 1.29
C ARG A 642 13.75 24.69 0.31
N ILE A 643 12.66 24.06 0.77
CA ILE A 643 11.44 23.84 -0.02
C ILE A 643 10.78 25.19 -0.39
N LEU A 644 10.90 26.18 0.50
CA LEU A 644 10.22 27.47 0.40
C LEU A 644 11.08 28.59 -0.21
N SER A 645 12.40 28.38 -0.30
CA SER A 645 13.37 29.38 -0.78
C SER A 645 13.82 29.19 -2.23
N GLY A 646 13.30 28.17 -2.92
CA GLY A 646 13.46 27.96 -4.36
C GLY A 646 12.23 28.45 -5.10
#